data_AF-A0A2E5IZN9-F1
#
_entry.id   AF-A0A2E5IZN9-F1
#
_cell.length_a   1.000
_cell.length_b   1.000
_cell.length_c   1.000
_cell.angle_alpha   90.00
_cell.angle_beta   90.00
_cell.angle_gamma   90.00
#
_symmetry.space_group_name_H-M   'P 1'
#
loop_
_entity.id
_entity.type
_entity.pdbx_description
1 polymer ?
#
loop_
_entity_poly.entity_id
_entity_poly.type
_entity_poly.pdbx_seq_one_letter_code
_entity_poly.pdbx_strand_id
1 'polypeptide(L)'
;MKNAGEQFLTEKYPKLRDEPPIAREQKRRERALERVSKKPADKIADWLKIIEKTHIGQRDNLEAMDRIRAFYHRKHVITPEEIPESYWNSQRQKIIDEGRAGDYDTDENGKIIIEDKEEQVNKIIEDQKKSLNDWFDYLVSQDANYPMWAKYWIFTSVTQMGTLEKTTLCATCEKPLLGDKSFCNTCGKDIDQTEDTREHFRYGSRTKGTVAKFPERNSEALGIVTDIVEKKYSKEYQEVEKELRELKKELKTLQKQQRNTTTAQEPNTLTEQVTRKKEAINTLKNRRQKIVLNLHNQDEEKQKEQFQKVSQMNEDFGKLYAWRLEELQASRQESFHITDGEWKQYKKGSDPLTLVNDITGYNTGWCVAGESTAASYLSKGDFWIYSSCNSAGKPEFPRVGLSTKYGEGEENDQKITEIHGVAADQNLDPHISNTDIISKHLKSKEFSNGDTFETQVRHMKQLTEIVEKLKSGTFNAEDPNFEKDLRFLYETDEDIQGFGYSDDPRIAEIMEHRDKKEDFAHIYNVSVDEVATKPEEVGYETKVYIGNETYVVDKHTTKEEIDRLSNIPGLRADLTEIDQSIKDTIIQWKGTIKDGGAVVSYNKLQSVAGSFEAENVEILSVPMLESVRNNIYARSAKMFNAPMLKSVGAGLNARSAKMFNAPRLKSVDGYLCAKRTETFDAPMLESVGRELNAESAETFNAPVLKSLRWSLYAQSAETFDAPKLERVGGDLIIRKVKSLKGLDLKNIQIGETLYINNIPENEREELRKQRPDLNIEPNP
;
A
#
# COMPACT_ATOMS: atom_id res chain seq x y z
N MET A 1 5.55 -19.37 -22.32
CA MET A 1 4.12 -19.60 -22.64
C MET A 1 3.35 -18.34 -22.31
N LYS A 2 2.30 -18.00 -23.06
CA LYS A 2 1.38 -16.93 -22.64
C LYS A 2 0.59 -17.44 -21.42
N ASN A 3 0.46 -16.63 -20.38
CA ASN A 3 -0.34 -16.90 -19.17
C ASN A 3 0.16 -18.08 -18.30
N ALA A 4 1.47 -18.13 -18.01
CA ALA A 4 2.08 -19.20 -17.21
C ALA A 4 1.51 -19.28 -15.78
N GLY A 5 1.31 -18.13 -15.12
CA GLY A 5 0.76 -18.10 -13.77
C GLY A 5 -0.72 -18.48 -13.69
N GLU A 6 -1.50 -18.19 -14.73
CA GLU A 6 -2.90 -18.61 -14.80
C GLU A 6 -3.04 -20.11 -15.12
N GLN A 7 -2.04 -20.70 -15.79
CA GLN A 7 -1.93 -22.16 -15.89
C GLN A 7 -1.69 -22.78 -14.51
N PHE A 8 -0.76 -22.21 -13.72
CA PHE A 8 -0.57 -22.61 -12.33
C PHE A 8 -1.88 -22.54 -11.53
N LEU A 9 -2.63 -21.43 -11.60
CA LEU A 9 -3.91 -21.31 -10.90
C LEU A 9 -4.95 -22.35 -11.38
N THR A 10 -4.94 -22.72 -12.66
CA THR A 10 -5.82 -23.76 -13.19
C THR A 10 -5.51 -25.13 -12.58
N GLU A 11 -4.21 -25.45 -12.41
CA GLU A 11 -3.77 -26.70 -11.81
C GLU A 11 -4.00 -26.73 -10.30
N LYS A 12 -3.70 -25.61 -9.61
CA LYS A 12 -3.87 -25.47 -8.16
C LYS A 12 -5.34 -25.43 -7.73
N TYR A 13 -6.17 -24.76 -8.52
CA TYR A 13 -7.60 -24.58 -8.24
C TYR A 13 -8.46 -25.00 -9.45
N PRO A 14 -8.66 -26.32 -9.68
CA PRO A 14 -9.37 -26.82 -10.86
C PRO A 14 -10.80 -26.29 -11.03
N LYS A 15 -11.46 -25.91 -9.93
CA LYS A 15 -12.81 -25.36 -9.91
C LYS A 15 -12.88 -23.85 -10.13
N LEU A 16 -11.75 -23.13 -10.02
CA LEU A 16 -11.72 -21.67 -10.10
C LEU A 16 -12.33 -21.15 -11.40
N ARG A 17 -12.05 -21.80 -12.53
CA ARG A 17 -12.58 -21.42 -13.86
C ARG A 17 -14.11 -21.42 -13.96
N ASP A 18 -14.79 -22.11 -13.05
CA ASP A 18 -16.24 -22.29 -13.02
C ASP A 18 -16.90 -21.42 -11.93
N GLU A 19 -16.13 -20.61 -11.21
CA GLU A 19 -16.63 -19.70 -10.18
C GLU A 19 -17.51 -18.58 -10.77
N PRO A 20 -18.59 -18.15 -10.08
CA PRO A 20 -19.54 -17.17 -10.61
C PRO A 20 -18.92 -15.85 -11.11
N PRO A 21 -17.90 -15.25 -10.46
CA PRO A 21 -17.26 -14.04 -10.96
C PRO A 21 -16.60 -14.22 -12.34
N ILE A 22 -15.91 -15.34 -12.57
CA ILE A 22 -15.27 -15.65 -13.86
C ILE A 22 -16.33 -15.89 -14.93
N ALA A 23 -17.37 -16.65 -14.61
CA ALA A 23 -18.46 -16.91 -15.55
C ALA A 23 -19.22 -15.62 -15.95
N ARG A 24 -19.39 -14.67 -15.02
CA ARG A 24 -20.00 -13.37 -15.29
C ARG A 24 -19.15 -12.52 -16.22
N GLU A 25 -17.83 -12.51 -16.04
CA GLU A 25 -16.95 -11.75 -16.93
C GLU A 25 -17.00 -12.29 -18.35
N GLN A 26 -16.93 -13.61 -18.52
CA GLN A 26 -17.00 -14.21 -19.85
C GLN A 26 -18.31 -13.83 -20.56
N LYS A 27 -19.45 -13.84 -19.85
CA LYS A 27 -20.73 -13.36 -20.39
C LYS A 27 -20.72 -11.86 -20.73
N ARG A 28 -20.05 -11.01 -19.95
CA ARG A 28 -19.91 -9.58 -20.24
C ARG A 28 -19.13 -9.37 -21.55
N ARG A 29 -18.00 -10.07 -21.72
CA ARG A 29 -17.16 -10.01 -22.92
C ARG A 29 -17.90 -10.47 -24.17
N GLU A 30 -18.66 -11.56 -24.06
CA GLU A 30 -19.55 -12.04 -25.15
C GLU A 30 -20.55 -10.96 -25.58
N ARG A 31 -21.20 -10.28 -24.62
CA ARG A 31 -22.15 -9.19 -24.91
C ARG A 31 -21.48 -7.95 -25.53
N ALA A 32 -20.25 -7.67 -25.15
CA ALA A 32 -19.44 -6.57 -25.67
C ALA A 32 -18.77 -6.90 -27.03
N LEU A 33 -19.04 -8.07 -27.62
CA LEU A 33 -18.41 -8.57 -28.85
C LEU A 33 -16.87 -8.64 -28.76
N GLU A 34 -16.34 -8.79 -27.55
CA GLU A 34 -14.91 -8.98 -27.33
C GLU A 34 -14.49 -10.45 -27.60
N ARG A 35 -13.20 -10.67 -27.88
CA ARG A 35 -12.66 -12.02 -28.11
C ARG A 35 -12.65 -12.86 -26.82
N VAL A 36 -13.38 -13.96 -26.81
CA VAL A 36 -13.47 -14.91 -25.67
C VAL A 36 -12.71 -16.21 -25.97
N SER A 37 -11.95 -16.72 -24.99
CA SER A 37 -11.19 -17.97 -25.12
C SER A 37 -11.85 -19.13 -24.37
N LYS A 38 -11.75 -20.33 -24.93
CA LYS A 38 -12.20 -21.57 -24.26
C LYS A 38 -11.16 -22.12 -23.28
N LYS A 39 -9.90 -21.67 -23.33
CA LYS A 39 -8.83 -22.18 -22.48
C LYS A 39 -9.01 -21.69 -21.03
N PRO A 40 -8.98 -22.56 -20.01
CA PRO A 40 -9.16 -22.16 -18.61
C PRO A 40 -8.23 -21.03 -18.15
N ALA A 41 -6.94 -21.11 -18.47
CA ALA A 41 -5.96 -20.08 -18.11
C ALA A 41 -6.30 -18.69 -18.68
N ASP A 42 -6.83 -18.63 -19.91
CA ASP A 42 -7.24 -17.36 -20.52
C ASP A 42 -8.48 -16.77 -19.83
N LYS A 43 -9.43 -17.61 -19.40
CA LYS A 43 -10.61 -17.15 -18.64
C LYS A 43 -10.22 -16.57 -17.28
N ILE A 44 -9.27 -17.22 -16.60
CA ILE A 44 -8.73 -16.73 -15.34
C ILE A 44 -7.98 -15.42 -15.57
N ALA A 45 -7.18 -15.32 -16.64
CA ALA A 45 -6.46 -14.08 -16.98
C ALA A 45 -7.41 -12.89 -17.22
N ASP A 46 -8.50 -13.10 -17.96
CA ASP A 46 -9.51 -12.06 -18.19
C ASP A 46 -10.14 -11.58 -16.87
N TRP A 47 -10.44 -12.51 -15.97
CA TRP A 47 -11.02 -12.15 -14.67
C TRP A 47 -10.01 -11.48 -13.73
N LEU A 48 -8.75 -11.92 -13.72
CA LEU A 48 -7.70 -11.27 -12.93
C LEU A 48 -7.50 -9.81 -13.32
N LYS A 49 -7.71 -9.44 -14.59
CA LYS A 49 -7.70 -8.03 -15.01
C LYS A 49 -8.82 -7.20 -14.36
N ILE A 50 -9.97 -7.81 -14.06
CA ILE A 50 -11.02 -7.12 -13.29
C ILE A 50 -10.57 -6.94 -11.86
N ILE A 51 -10.00 -7.97 -11.24
CA ILE A 51 -9.46 -7.86 -9.88
C ILE A 51 -8.41 -6.76 -9.83
N GLU A 52 -7.47 -6.74 -10.78
CA GLU A 52 -6.47 -5.69 -10.95
C GLU A 52 -7.12 -4.30 -11.02
N LYS A 53 -8.09 -4.12 -11.92
CA LYS A 53 -8.79 -2.84 -12.08
C LYS A 53 -9.55 -2.42 -10.82
N THR A 54 -10.22 -3.36 -10.16
CA THR A 54 -11.09 -3.06 -9.01
C THR A 54 -10.32 -2.89 -7.71
N HIS A 55 -9.14 -3.48 -7.59
CA HIS A 55 -8.32 -3.44 -6.38
C HIS A 55 -7.16 -2.46 -6.57
N ILE A 56 -6.24 -2.77 -7.50
CA ILE A 56 -5.07 -1.94 -7.76
C ILE A 56 -5.49 -0.62 -8.41
N GLY A 57 -6.38 -0.66 -9.40
CA GLY A 57 -6.91 0.54 -10.06
C GLY A 57 -7.82 1.41 -9.19
N GLN A 58 -8.09 1.01 -7.92
CA GLN A 58 -8.85 1.82 -6.96
C GLN A 58 -8.03 2.14 -5.70
N ARG A 59 -6.73 1.84 -5.68
CA ARG A 59 -5.86 2.00 -4.49
C ARG A 59 -5.87 3.40 -3.90
N ASP A 60 -6.01 4.42 -4.76
CA ASP A 60 -6.00 5.83 -4.35
C ASP A 60 -7.41 6.31 -3.91
N ASN A 61 -8.45 5.51 -4.12
CA ASN A 61 -9.83 5.79 -3.73
C ASN A 61 -10.16 5.16 -2.36
N LEU A 62 -9.99 5.95 -1.29
CA LEU A 62 -10.25 5.51 0.09
C LEU A 62 -11.62 4.84 0.27
N GLU A 63 -12.71 5.43 -0.24
CA GLU A 63 -14.05 4.81 -0.11
C GLU A 63 -14.16 3.46 -0.84
N ALA A 64 -13.51 3.31 -2.00
CA ALA A 64 -13.50 2.04 -2.71
C ALA A 64 -12.68 0.99 -1.93
N MET A 65 -11.52 1.38 -1.40
CA MET A 65 -10.67 0.51 -0.59
C MET A 65 -11.38 0.07 0.68
N ASP A 66 -12.10 0.96 1.37
CA ASP A 66 -12.91 0.63 2.55
C ASP A 66 -14.00 -0.39 2.23
N ARG A 67 -14.68 -0.23 1.09
CA ARG A 67 -15.69 -1.19 0.63
C ARG A 67 -15.10 -2.57 0.33
N ILE A 68 -13.90 -2.61 -0.24
CA ILE A 68 -13.20 -3.86 -0.57
C ILE A 68 -12.69 -4.55 0.72
N ARG A 69 -12.09 -3.80 1.65
CA ARG A 69 -11.70 -4.30 2.97
C ARG A 69 -12.90 -4.88 3.70
N ALA A 70 -14.00 -4.14 3.76
CA ALA A 70 -15.25 -4.61 4.37
C ALA A 70 -15.80 -5.88 3.69
N PHE A 71 -15.64 -6.03 2.38
CA PHE A 71 -16.01 -7.26 1.67
C PHE A 71 -15.17 -8.46 2.14
N TYR A 72 -13.85 -8.29 2.27
CA TYR A 72 -12.97 -9.36 2.74
C TYR A 72 -13.10 -9.64 4.24
N HIS A 73 -13.34 -8.63 5.06
CA HIS A 73 -13.66 -8.81 6.48
C HIS A 73 -14.87 -9.71 6.67
N ARG A 74 -15.99 -9.39 5.98
CA ARG A 74 -17.21 -10.22 6.04
C ARG A 74 -16.99 -11.67 5.57
N LYS A 75 -15.98 -11.90 4.73
CA LYS A 75 -15.71 -13.22 4.16
C LYS A 75 -14.74 -14.06 4.99
N HIS A 76 -13.80 -13.43 5.69
CA HIS A 76 -12.65 -14.09 6.27
C HIS A 76 -12.42 -13.84 7.77
N VAL A 77 -12.93 -12.74 8.33
CA VAL A 77 -12.80 -12.41 9.75
C VAL A 77 -13.92 -13.10 10.53
N ILE A 78 -13.56 -13.65 11.70
CA ILE A 78 -14.47 -14.33 12.61
C ILE A 78 -15.59 -13.39 13.12
N THR A 79 -16.81 -13.91 13.31
CA THR A 79 -17.89 -13.17 14.00
C THR A 79 -17.95 -13.52 15.49
N PRO A 80 -18.58 -12.69 16.35
CA PRO A 80 -18.73 -12.98 17.78
C PRO A 80 -19.29 -14.38 18.09
N GLU A 81 -20.24 -14.85 17.26
CA GLU A 81 -20.92 -16.14 17.42
C GLU A 81 -20.08 -17.32 16.95
N GLU A 82 -19.05 -17.08 16.13
CA GLU A 82 -18.16 -18.12 15.60
C GLU A 82 -17.00 -18.45 16.55
N ILE A 83 -16.79 -17.66 17.63
CA ILE A 83 -15.75 -17.91 18.63
C ILE A 83 -16.11 -19.16 19.45
N PRO A 84 -15.29 -20.24 19.37
CA PRO A 84 -15.66 -21.53 19.94
C PRO A 84 -15.53 -21.53 21.47
N GLU A 85 -16.38 -22.29 22.15
CA GLU A 85 -16.32 -22.43 23.62
C GLU A 85 -14.98 -23.02 24.11
N SER A 86 -14.27 -23.79 23.26
CA SER A 86 -12.92 -24.27 23.55
C SER A 86 -11.92 -23.14 23.77
N TYR A 87 -12.07 -22.00 23.09
CA TYR A 87 -11.25 -20.81 23.33
C TYR A 87 -11.49 -20.28 24.74
N TRP A 88 -12.75 -20.08 25.12
CA TRP A 88 -13.10 -19.61 26.46
C TRP A 88 -12.68 -20.60 27.55
N ASN A 89 -12.76 -21.91 27.29
CA ASN A 89 -12.25 -22.92 28.20
C ASN A 89 -10.73 -22.80 28.39
N SER A 90 -9.98 -22.53 27.31
CA SER A 90 -8.53 -22.31 27.40
C SER A 90 -8.16 -21.05 28.19
N GLN A 91 -8.95 -19.98 28.10
CA GLN A 91 -8.74 -18.77 28.91
C GLN A 91 -8.98 -19.05 30.40
N ARG A 92 -10.05 -19.78 30.74
CA ARG A 92 -10.31 -20.20 32.12
C ARG A 92 -9.21 -21.11 32.66
N GLN A 93 -8.69 -22.02 31.85
CA GLN A 93 -7.60 -22.89 32.26
C GLN A 93 -6.33 -22.08 32.57
N LYS A 94 -6.00 -21.06 31.79
CA LYS A 94 -4.88 -20.16 32.11
C LYS A 94 -5.05 -19.45 33.44
N ILE A 95 -6.25 -18.94 33.74
CA ILE A 95 -6.55 -18.31 35.05
C ILE A 95 -6.33 -19.29 36.20
N ILE A 96 -6.73 -20.56 36.01
CA ILE A 96 -6.50 -21.64 36.99
C ILE A 96 -5.01 -21.95 37.13
N ASP A 97 -4.30 -22.13 36.02
CA ASP A 97 -2.87 -22.46 36.00
C ASP A 97 -2.00 -21.33 36.59
N GLU A 98 -2.44 -20.07 36.45
CA GLU A 98 -1.83 -18.89 37.07
C GLU A 98 -2.17 -18.74 38.57
N GLY A 99 -3.04 -19.58 39.13
CA GLY A 99 -3.45 -19.53 40.53
C GLY A 99 -4.40 -18.39 40.89
N ARG A 100 -5.02 -17.75 39.89
CA ARG A 100 -5.87 -16.54 40.03
C ARG A 100 -7.36 -16.86 40.06
N ALA A 101 -7.74 -18.13 40.09
CA ALA A 101 -9.14 -18.56 40.01
C ALA A 101 -10.03 -18.03 41.16
N GLY A 102 -9.45 -17.71 42.32
CA GLY A 102 -10.20 -17.16 43.47
C GLY A 102 -10.60 -15.68 43.32
N ASP A 103 -10.05 -14.99 42.31
CA ASP A 103 -10.31 -13.57 42.06
C ASP A 103 -11.52 -13.35 41.12
N TYR A 104 -12.15 -14.42 40.63
CA TYR A 104 -13.22 -14.37 39.63
C TYR A 104 -14.50 -15.05 40.11
N ASP A 105 -15.65 -14.46 39.77
CA ASP A 105 -16.95 -15.08 40.00
C ASP A 105 -17.17 -16.32 39.11
N THR A 106 -17.99 -17.24 39.59
CA THR A 106 -18.39 -18.45 38.84
C THR A 106 -19.87 -18.43 38.50
N ASP A 107 -20.23 -18.95 37.34
CA ASP A 107 -21.62 -19.13 36.94
C ASP A 107 -22.33 -20.23 37.74
N GLU A 108 -23.63 -20.42 37.47
CA GLU A 108 -24.47 -21.44 38.10
C GLU A 108 -23.97 -22.89 37.92
N ASN A 109 -23.07 -23.12 36.96
CA ASN A 109 -22.45 -24.41 36.68
C ASN A 109 -21.02 -24.52 37.26
N GLY A 110 -20.59 -23.57 38.07
CA GLY A 110 -19.27 -23.53 38.70
C GLY A 110 -18.14 -23.15 37.74
N LYS A 111 -18.45 -22.53 36.61
CA LYS A 111 -17.47 -22.12 35.60
C LYS A 111 -17.08 -20.66 35.81
N ILE A 112 -15.77 -20.38 35.80
CA ILE A 112 -15.25 -19.00 35.88
C ILE A 112 -15.91 -18.11 34.82
N ILE A 113 -16.50 -17.00 35.25
CA ILE A 113 -17.09 -15.95 34.41
C ILE A 113 -15.94 -15.08 33.88
N ILE A 114 -15.99 -14.76 32.59
CA ILE A 114 -15.02 -13.87 31.95
C ILE A 114 -15.71 -12.50 31.86
N GLU A 115 -15.32 -11.57 32.74
CA GLU A 115 -15.97 -10.25 32.86
C GLU A 115 -15.77 -9.40 31.60
N ASP A 116 -14.56 -9.37 31.03
CA ASP A 116 -14.22 -8.57 29.84
C ASP A 116 -14.47 -9.31 28.52
N LYS A 117 -15.48 -10.19 28.49
CA LYS A 117 -15.70 -11.07 27.32
C LYS A 117 -15.95 -10.26 26.05
N GLU A 118 -16.76 -9.21 26.11
CA GLU A 118 -17.08 -8.36 24.95
C GLU A 118 -15.85 -7.61 24.43
N GLU A 119 -15.04 -7.05 25.32
CA GLU A 119 -13.78 -6.37 24.96
C GLU A 119 -12.80 -7.34 24.30
N GLN A 120 -12.64 -8.55 24.85
CA GLN A 120 -11.80 -9.59 24.24
C GLN A 120 -12.31 -10.02 22.86
N VAL A 121 -13.63 -10.15 22.67
CA VAL A 121 -14.23 -10.44 21.35
C VAL A 121 -13.88 -9.33 20.36
N ASN A 122 -14.08 -8.07 20.75
CA ASN A 122 -13.77 -6.92 19.91
C ASN A 122 -12.28 -6.90 19.55
N LYS A 123 -11.40 -7.14 20.53
CA LYS A 123 -9.94 -7.22 20.30
C LYS A 123 -9.57 -8.31 19.31
N ILE A 124 -10.12 -9.52 19.44
CA ILE A 124 -9.88 -10.63 18.50
C ILE A 124 -10.28 -10.23 17.07
N ILE A 125 -11.45 -9.62 16.92
CA ILE A 125 -11.98 -9.21 15.62
C ILE A 125 -11.11 -8.10 15.01
N GLU A 126 -10.76 -7.08 15.78
CA GLU A 126 -9.90 -5.98 15.32
C GLU A 126 -8.49 -6.47 14.97
N ASP A 127 -7.92 -7.36 15.77
CA ASP A 127 -6.64 -8.01 15.50
C ASP A 127 -6.64 -8.79 14.17
N GLN A 128 -7.74 -9.50 13.87
CA GLN A 128 -7.92 -10.19 12.59
C GLN A 128 -8.13 -9.22 11.43
N LYS A 129 -8.90 -8.15 11.62
CA LYS A 129 -9.08 -7.12 10.58
C LYS A 129 -7.76 -6.44 10.25
N LYS A 130 -6.99 -6.03 11.27
CA LYS A 130 -5.69 -5.37 11.11
C LYS A 130 -4.72 -6.29 10.37
N SER A 131 -4.50 -7.50 10.87
CA SER A 131 -3.60 -8.46 10.22
C SER A 131 -4.03 -8.86 8.79
N LEU A 132 -5.33 -8.88 8.46
CA LEU A 132 -5.78 -9.10 7.09
C LEU A 132 -5.58 -7.86 6.19
N ASN A 133 -5.82 -6.66 6.74
CA ASN A 133 -5.58 -5.40 6.06
C ASN A 133 -4.10 -5.26 5.71
N ASP A 134 -3.19 -5.60 6.62
CA ASP A 134 -1.74 -5.55 6.39
C ASP A 134 -1.33 -6.31 5.12
N TRP A 135 -1.95 -7.48 4.86
CA TRP A 135 -1.76 -8.23 3.61
C TRP A 135 -2.43 -7.57 2.41
N PHE A 136 -3.68 -7.15 2.57
CA PHE A 136 -4.46 -6.57 1.50
C PHE A 136 -3.81 -5.27 0.99
N ASP A 137 -3.50 -4.34 1.90
CA ASP A 137 -2.92 -3.04 1.64
C ASP A 137 -1.53 -3.17 1.02
N TYR A 138 -0.72 -4.15 1.47
CA TYR A 138 0.53 -4.46 0.79
C TYR A 138 0.32 -4.97 -0.63
N LEU A 139 -0.54 -5.97 -0.85
CA LEU A 139 -0.70 -6.59 -2.17
C LEU A 139 -1.26 -5.63 -3.23
N VAL A 140 -2.02 -4.60 -2.84
CA VAL A 140 -2.54 -3.56 -3.74
C VAL A 140 -1.58 -2.38 -3.92
N SER A 141 -0.50 -2.31 -3.13
CA SER A 141 0.48 -1.24 -3.18
C SER A 141 1.38 -1.31 -4.43
N GLN A 142 2.17 -0.25 -4.68
CA GLN A 142 3.13 -0.23 -5.80
C GLN A 142 4.33 -1.15 -5.54
N ASP A 143 4.70 -1.33 -4.26
CA ASP A 143 5.85 -2.13 -3.80
C ASP A 143 5.62 -3.63 -4.00
N ALA A 144 4.35 -4.07 -4.01
CA ALA A 144 3.99 -5.43 -4.37
C ALA A 144 4.05 -5.61 -5.89
N ASN A 145 5.26 -5.61 -6.45
CA ASN A 145 5.54 -5.78 -7.86
C ASN A 145 5.42 -7.25 -8.31
N TYR A 146 4.31 -7.88 -7.95
CA TYR A 146 3.96 -9.25 -8.30
C TYR A 146 2.90 -9.27 -9.41
N PRO A 147 2.94 -10.26 -10.31
CA PRO A 147 1.84 -10.46 -11.25
C PRO A 147 0.54 -10.82 -10.51
N MET A 148 -0.60 -10.45 -11.09
CA MET A 148 -1.91 -10.61 -10.44
C MET A 148 -2.27 -12.03 -10.03
N TRP A 149 -1.80 -13.04 -10.78
CA TRP A 149 -2.02 -14.44 -10.41
C TRP A 149 -1.33 -14.77 -9.07
N ALA A 150 -0.16 -14.19 -8.81
CA ALA A 150 0.60 -14.41 -7.59
C ALA A 150 -0.05 -13.68 -6.42
N LYS A 151 -0.47 -12.42 -6.61
CA LYS A 151 -1.24 -11.67 -5.61
C LYS A 151 -2.51 -12.43 -5.18
N TYR A 152 -3.24 -12.95 -6.16
CA TYR A 152 -4.43 -13.77 -5.91
C TYR A 152 -4.10 -15.06 -5.13
N TRP A 153 -3.05 -15.78 -5.54
CA TRP A 153 -2.62 -17.00 -4.88
C TRP A 153 -2.20 -16.76 -3.42
N ILE A 154 -1.36 -15.75 -3.17
CA ILE A 154 -0.91 -15.35 -1.84
C ILE A 154 -2.10 -15.04 -0.94
N PHE A 155 -2.97 -14.10 -1.37
CA PHE A 155 -4.11 -13.67 -0.55
C PHE A 155 -5.06 -14.84 -0.25
N THR A 156 -5.35 -15.67 -1.26
CA THR A 156 -6.20 -16.85 -1.09
C THR A 156 -5.59 -17.86 -0.12
N SER A 157 -4.28 -18.05 -0.13
CA SER A 157 -3.58 -18.94 0.80
C SER A 157 -3.53 -18.39 2.22
N VAL A 158 -3.18 -17.10 2.41
CA VAL A 158 -3.12 -16.45 3.73
C VAL A 158 -4.46 -16.54 4.46
N THR A 159 -5.56 -16.36 3.73
CA THR A 159 -6.91 -16.46 4.33
C THR A 159 -7.28 -17.87 4.84
N GLN A 160 -6.47 -18.88 4.53
CA GLN A 160 -6.64 -20.28 4.96
C GLN A 160 -5.59 -20.71 6.00
N MET A 161 -4.67 -19.83 6.36
CA MET A 161 -3.57 -20.11 7.28
C MET A 161 -3.91 -19.66 8.71
N GLY A 162 -3.60 -20.52 9.67
CA GLY A 162 -3.67 -20.27 11.11
C GLY A 162 -2.33 -19.78 11.65
N THR A 163 -2.06 -20.09 12.92
CA THR A 163 -0.82 -19.69 13.60
C THR A 163 0.40 -20.42 13.04
N LEU A 164 1.55 -19.73 13.03
CA LEU A 164 2.85 -20.35 12.78
C LEU A 164 3.24 -21.21 13.99
N GLU A 165 3.30 -22.52 13.79
CA GLU A 165 3.73 -23.49 14.78
C GLU A 165 5.22 -23.81 14.58
N LYS A 166 5.96 -23.80 15.69
CA LYS A 166 7.38 -24.15 15.73
C LYS A 166 7.54 -25.52 16.40
N THR A 167 8.06 -26.48 15.64
CA THR A 167 8.33 -27.84 16.11
C THR A 167 9.83 -28.09 16.15
N THR A 168 10.36 -28.61 17.25
CA THR A 168 11.76 -29.04 17.32
C THR A 168 11.87 -30.45 16.73
N LEU A 169 12.68 -30.61 15.68
CA LEU A 169 13.02 -31.88 15.05
C LEU A 169 14.40 -32.35 15.52
N CYS A 170 14.61 -33.67 15.51
CA CYS A 170 15.94 -34.25 15.60
C CYS A 170 16.71 -33.99 14.30
N ALA A 171 17.92 -33.42 14.38
CA ALA A 171 18.75 -33.13 13.21
C ALA A 171 19.19 -34.39 12.45
N THR A 172 19.19 -35.56 13.11
CA THR A 172 19.63 -36.83 12.51
C THR A 172 18.53 -37.54 11.70
N CYS A 173 17.27 -37.50 12.16
CA CYS A 173 16.18 -38.23 11.51
C CYS A 173 15.02 -37.34 11.03
N GLU A 174 15.08 -36.03 11.26
CA GLU A 174 14.06 -35.04 10.90
C GLU A 174 12.66 -35.35 11.47
N LYS A 175 12.59 -36.02 12.63
CA LYS A 175 11.33 -36.34 13.32
C LYS A 175 11.09 -35.43 14.52
N PRO A 176 9.81 -35.07 14.80
CA PRO A 176 9.47 -34.25 15.97
C PRO A 176 9.96 -34.86 17.28
N LEU A 177 10.62 -34.04 18.10
CA LEU A 177 10.91 -34.36 19.49
C LEU A 177 9.66 -34.04 20.33
N LEU A 178 9.21 -35.02 21.11
CA LEU A 178 8.02 -34.93 21.97
C LEU A 178 8.45 -35.03 23.43
N GLY A 179 7.93 -34.16 24.30
CA GLY A 179 8.22 -34.18 25.74
C GLY A 179 9.61 -33.64 26.08
N ASP A 180 10.32 -34.34 26.98
CA ASP A 180 11.70 -34.02 27.34
C ASP A 180 12.60 -34.19 26.11
N LYS A 181 13.14 -33.07 25.62
CA LYS A 181 13.85 -32.97 24.34
C LYS A 181 15.27 -33.55 24.39
N SER A 182 15.66 -34.20 25.49
CA SER A 182 16.96 -34.84 25.70
C SER A 182 17.15 -36.17 24.95
N PHE A 183 16.10 -36.76 24.37
CA PHE A 183 16.21 -38.03 23.63
C PHE A 183 15.26 -38.13 22.43
N CYS A 184 15.78 -38.58 21.28
CA CYS A 184 14.96 -38.85 20.10
C CYS A 184 14.45 -40.30 20.09
N ASN A 185 13.17 -40.48 20.46
CA ASN A 185 12.50 -41.79 20.42
C ASN A 185 12.40 -42.43 19.03
N THR A 186 12.64 -41.69 17.94
CA THR A 186 12.54 -42.25 16.58
C THR A 186 13.85 -42.84 16.07
N CYS A 187 14.99 -42.21 16.36
CA CYS A 187 16.30 -42.70 15.92
C CYS A 187 17.19 -43.20 17.06
N GLY A 188 16.73 -43.11 18.31
CA GLY A 188 17.45 -43.59 19.49
C GLY A 188 18.69 -42.77 19.84
N LYS A 189 18.72 -41.47 19.47
CA LYS A 189 19.86 -40.59 19.70
C LYS A 189 19.60 -39.66 20.89
N ASP A 190 20.56 -39.60 21.82
CA ASP A 190 20.59 -38.57 22.87
C ASP A 190 20.78 -37.19 22.24
N ILE A 191 20.16 -36.17 22.82
CA ILE A 191 20.16 -34.79 22.35
C ILE A 191 20.85 -33.94 23.42
N ASP A 192 22.14 -33.70 23.23
CA ASP A 192 22.99 -33.01 24.22
C ASP A 192 23.41 -31.59 23.77
N GLN A 193 23.31 -31.28 22.47
CA GLN A 193 23.77 -30.00 21.90
C GLN A 193 22.70 -29.36 21.00
N THR A 194 22.77 -28.04 20.82
CA THR A 194 21.87 -27.30 19.92
C THR A 194 21.96 -27.80 18.48
N GLU A 195 23.12 -28.29 18.05
CA GLU A 195 23.38 -28.88 16.72
C GLU A 195 22.62 -30.20 16.48
N ASP A 196 22.16 -30.89 17.53
CA ASP A 196 21.38 -32.14 17.42
C ASP A 196 19.88 -31.90 17.16
N THR A 197 19.47 -30.63 17.17
CA THR A 197 18.09 -30.22 16.94
C THR A 197 17.96 -29.23 15.80
N ARG A 198 16.82 -29.25 15.13
CA ARG A 198 16.46 -28.27 14.10
C ARG A 198 15.06 -27.76 14.34
N GLU A 199 14.86 -26.47 14.18
CA GLU A 199 13.52 -25.88 14.25
C GLU A 199 12.82 -26.06 12.90
N HIS A 200 11.56 -26.48 12.95
CA HIS A 200 10.73 -26.61 11.77
C HIS A 200 9.46 -25.81 11.93
N PHE A 201 9.20 -24.95 10.97
CA PHE A 201 8.05 -24.05 10.96
C PHE A 201 6.96 -24.60 10.04
N ARG A 202 5.72 -24.56 10.52
CA ARG A 202 4.54 -24.88 9.71
C ARG A 202 3.36 -24.01 10.13
N TYR A 203 2.49 -23.65 9.19
CA TYR A 203 1.23 -23.01 9.53
C TYR A 203 0.16 -24.06 9.80
N GLY A 204 -0.61 -23.86 10.87
CA GLY A 204 -1.88 -24.56 11.06
C GLY A 204 -2.90 -24.14 10.00
N SER A 205 -4.00 -24.87 9.89
CA SER A 205 -5.12 -24.49 9.02
C SER A 205 -6.10 -23.58 9.74
N ARG A 206 -6.69 -22.62 9.01
CA ARG A 206 -7.76 -21.75 9.51
C ARG A 206 -9.12 -22.37 9.26
N THR A 207 -10.00 -22.23 10.24
CA THR A 207 -11.45 -22.48 10.14
C THR A 207 -12.20 -21.21 10.52
N LYS A 208 -13.54 -21.19 10.36
CA LYS A 208 -14.37 -20.06 10.79
C LYS A 208 -14.22 -19.73 12.28
N GLY A 209 -13.95 -20.72 13.13
CA GLY A 209 -13.75 -20.52 14.57
C GLY A 209 -12.32 -20.21 15.00
N THR A 210 -11.39 -19.97 14.06
CA THR A 210 -10.00 -19.64 14.41
C THR A 210 -9.92 -18.21 14.93
N VAL A 211 -9.47 -18.04 16.17
CA VAL A 211 -9.32 -16.74 16.84
C VAL A 211 -7.99 -16.02 16.52
N ALA A 212 -6.97 -16.75 16.06
CA ALA A 212 -5.64 -16.18 15.81
C ALA A 212 -5.65 -15.10 14.70
N LYS A 213 -4.67 -14.20 14.73
CA LYS A 213 -4.36 -13.24 13.64
C LYS A 213 -4.04 -13.98 12.35
N PHE A 214 -4.17 -13.28 11.21
CA PHE A 214 -3.58 -13.78 9.96
C PHE A 214 -2.05 -13.80 10.09
N PRO A 215 -1.35 -14.69 9.36
CA PRO A 215 0.12 -14.76 9.38
C PRO A 215 0.78 -13.40 9.22
N GLU A 216 1.94 -13.18 9.83
CA GLU A 216 2.70 -11.96 9.58
C GLU A 216 3.33 -11.97 8.17
N ARG A 217 3.41 -10.78 7.57
CA ARG A 217 3.95 -10.56 6.23
C ARG A 217 5.47 -10.40 6.29
N ASN A 218 6.17 -11.05 5.35
CA ASN A 218 7.59 -10.89 5.07
C ASN A 218 7.77 -10.86 3.55
N SER A 219 8.08 -9.69 3.00
CA SER A 219 8.13 -9.49 1.54
C SER A 219 9.30 -10.18 0.86
N GLU A 220 10.42 -10.35 1.56
CA GLU A 220 11.57 -11.13 1.05
C GLU A 220 11.18 -12.60 0.84
N ALA A 221 10.50 -13.20 1.83
CA ALA A 221 9.99 -14.56 1.69
C ALA A 221 8.98 -14.68 0.54
N LEU A 222 8.09 -13.69 0.38
CA LEU A 222 7.13 -13.66 -0.74
C LEU A 222 7.82 -13.59 -2.11
N GLY A 223 8.82 -12.74 -2.27
CA GLY A 223 9.58 -12.60 -3.51
C GLY A 223 10.17 -13.93 -3.97
N ILE A 224 10.74 -14.68 -3.04
CA ILE A 224 11.36 -15.98 -3.34
C ILE A 224 10.31 -17.07 -3.60
N VAL A 225 9.25 -17.13 -2.78
CA VAL A 225 8.17 -18.12 -2.94
C VAL A 225 7.45 -17.96 -4.27
N THR A 226 7.22 -16.72 -4.71
CA THR A 226 6.58 -16.43 -5.99
C THR A 226 7.50 -16.75 -7.17
N ASP A 227 8.78 -16.38 -7.08
CA ASP A 227 9.81 -16.66 -8.10
C ASP A 227 9.99 -18.17 -8.33
N ILE A 228 9.98 -18.99 -7.27
CA ILE A 228 10.00 -20.46 -7.39
C ILE A 228 8.86 -20.99 -8.27
N VAL A 229 7.65 -20.48 -8.05
CA VAL A 229 6.47 -20.91 -8.83
C VAL A 229 6.58 -20.38 -10.25
N GLU A 230 6.93 -19.11 -10.43
CA GLU A 230 7.08 -18.51 -11.75
C GLU A 230 8.10 -19.27 -12.62
N LYS A 231 9.25 -19.62 -12.05
CA LYS A 231 10.29 -20.43 -12.69
C LYS A 231 9.81 -21.82 -13.07
N LYS A 232 9.06 -22.51 -12.20
CA LYS A 232 8.47 -23.82 -12.51
C LYS A 232 7.47 -23.78 -13.67
N TYR A 233 6.80 -22.65 -13.90
CA TYR A 233 5.86 -22.47 -15.01
C TYR A 233 6.46 -21.71 -16.20
N SER A 234 7.75 -21.36 -16.12
CA SER A 234 8.48 -20.73 -17.21
C SER A 234 8.56 -21.63 -18.45
N LYS A 235 8.73 -21.00 -19.62
CA LYS A 235 8.88 -21.74 -20.89
C LYS A 235 10.06 -22.71 -20.83
N GLU A 236 11.18 -22.25 -20.29
CA GLU A 236 12.41 -23.04 -20.20
C GLU A 236 12.22 -24.28 -19.32
N TYR A 237 11.64 -24.13 -18.12
CA TYR A 237 11.41 -25.26 -17.22
C TYR A 237 10.50 -26.31 -17.86
N GLN A 238 9.44 -25.86 -18.55
CA GLN A 238 8.45 -26.74 -19.16
C GLN A 238 9.02 -27.50 -20.37
N GLU A 239 9.95 -26.88 -21.12
CA GLU A 239 10.73 -27.57 -22.16
C GLU A 239 11.63 -28.65 -21.55
N VAL A 240 12.37 -28.33 -20.48
CA VAL A 240 13.20 -29.31 -19.76
C VAL A 240 12.38 -30.47 -19.19
N GLU A 241 11.21 -30.20 -18.61
CA GLU A 241 10.30 -31.25 -18.12
C GLU A 241 9.75 -32.13 -19.25
N LYS A 242 9.43 -31.55 -20.41
CA LYS A 242 9.00 -32.30 -21.58
C LYS A 242 10.11 -33.25 -22.07
N GLU A 243 11.32 -32.74 -22.23
CA GLU A 243 12.50 -33.54 -22.62
C GLU A 243 12.78 -34.65 -21.60
N LEU A 244 12.71 -34.35 -20.29
CA LEU A 244 12.85 -35.36 -19.23
C LEU A 244 11.80 -36.46 -19.33
N ARG A 245 10.54 -36.13 -19.64
CA ARG A 245 9.46 -37.12 -19.82
C ARG A 245 9.72 -38.01 -21.03
N GLU A 246 10.18 -37.43 -22.14
CA GLU A 246 10.52 -38.17 -23.37
C GLU A 246 11.71 -39.11 -23.13
N LEU A 247 12.81 -38.62 -22.56
CA LEU A 247 13.98 -39.44 -22.25
C LEU A 247 13.68 -40.55 -21.23
N LYS A 248 12.83 -40.30 -20.22
CA LYS A 248 12.41 -41.34 -19.27
C LYS A 248 11.59 -42.44 -19.95
N LYS A 249 10.73 -42.10 -20.92
CA LYS A 249 9.98 -43.07 -21.71
C LYS A 249 10.92 -43.91 -22.57
N GLU A 250 11.87 -43.28 -23.25
CA GLU A 250 12.90 -43.97 -24.05
C GLU A 250 13.77 -44.89 -23.20
N LEU A 251 14.25 -44.42 -22.05
CA LEU A 251 15.03 -45.22 -21.10
C LEU A 251 14.25 -46.46 -20.65
N LYS A 252 12.96 -46.32 -20.34
CA LYS A 252 12.09 -47.44 -19.95
C LYS A 252 11.95 -48.46 -21.08
N THR A 253 11.86 -48.01 -22.32
CA THR A 253 11.81 -48.87 -23.52
C THR A 253 13.13 -49.62 -23.71
N LEU A 254 14.27 -48.92 -23.64
CA LEU A 254 15.61 -49.52 -23.75
C LEU A 254 15.87 -50.53 -22.63
N GLN A 255 15.48 -50.23 -21.39
CA GLN A 255 15.60 -51.16 -20.27
C GLN A 255 14.73 -52.40 -20.45
N LYS A 256 13.55 -52.26 -21.06
CA LYS A 256 12.69 -53.42 -21.40
C LYS A 256 13.33 -54.28 -22.49
N GLN A 257 13.94 -53.65 -23.51
CA GLN A 257 14.69 -54.36 -24.54
C GLN A 257 15.89 -55.10 -23.94
N GLN A 258 16.67 -54.43 -23.08
CA GLN A 258 17.82 -55.01 -22.37
C GLN A 258 17.46 -56.25 -21.54
N ARG A 259 16.27 -56.27 -20.92
CA ARG A 259 15.77 -57.42 -20.16
C ARG A 259 15.32 -58.60 -21.03
N ASN A 260 15.02 -58.36 -22.31
CA ASN A 260 14.48 -59.36 -23.23
C ASN A 260 15.55 -59.93 -24.20
N THR A 261 16.79 -59.46 -24.15
CA THR A 261 17.88 -59.91 -25.04
C THR A 261 18.63 -61.10 -24.42
N THR A 262 18.59 -62.26 -25.07
CA THR A 262 19.24 -63.51 -24.61
C THR A 262 20.60 -63.81 -25.27
N THR A 263 21.04 -62.97 -26.21
CA THR A 263 22.19 -63.25 -27.09
C THR A 263 23.45 -62.49 -26.67
N ALA A 264 24.57 -63.21 -26.50
CA ALA A 264 25.83 -62.70 -25.92
C ALA A 264 26.63 -61.68 -26.77
N GLN A 265 26.17 -61.28 -27.97
CA GLN A 265 26.89 -60.36 -28.87
C GLN A 265 26.28 -58.95 -28.98
N GLU A 266 25.05 -58.71 -28.51
CA GLU A 266 24.39 -57.39 -28.44
C GLU A 266 24.41 -56.62 -27.07
N PRO A 267 24.91 -57.15 -25.93
CA PRO A 267 24.70 -56.49 -24.64
C PRO A 267 25.52 -55.20 -24.44
N ASN A 268 26.66 -55.02 -25.11
CA ASN A 268 27.52 -53.84 -24.92
C ASN A 268 26.90 -52.55 -25.49
N THR A 269 26.31 -52.61 -26.69
CA THR A 269 25.73 -51.43 -27.35
C THR A 269 24.42 -50.96 -26.69
N LEU A 270 23.57 -51.88 -26.22
CA LEU A 270 22.37 -51.52 -25.45
C LEU A 270 22.72 -50.94 -24.07
N THR A 271 23.72 -51.51 -23.40
CA THR A 271 24.18 -51.01 -22.10
C THR A 271 24.74 -49.60 -22.22
N GLU A 272 25.51 -49.31 -23.27
CA GLU A 272 26.04 -47.98 -23.55
C GLU A 272 24.92 -46.96 -23.84
N GLN A 273 23.89 -47.33 -24.61
CA GLN A 273 22.72 -46.47 -24.84
C GLN A 273 21.95 -46.16 -23.55
N VAL A 274 21.79 -47.15 -22.66
CA VAL A 274 21.17 -46.95 -21.34
C VAL A 274 21.99 -46.00 -20.49
N THR A 275 23.32 -46.13 -20.47
CA THR A 275 24.22 -45.23 -19.72
C THR A 275 24.13 -43.79 -20.25
N ARG A 276 24.24 -43.58 -21.56
CA ARG A 276 24.12 -42.24 -22.18
C ARG A 276 22.77 -41.58 -21.87
N LYS A 277 21.67 -42.35 -21.88
CA LYS A 277 20.34 -41.83 -21.52
C LYS A 277 20.24 -41.47 -20.03
N LYS A 278 20.85 -42.25 -19.13
CA LYS A 278 20.93 -41.90 -17.71
C LYS A 278 21.72 -40.60 -17.48
N GLU A 279 22.84 -40.42 -18.18
CA GLU A 279 23.66 -39.20 -18.12
C GLU A 279 22.91 -37.97 -18.65
N ALA A 280 22.21 -38.10 -19.78
CA ALA A 280 21.35 -37.04 -20.32
C ALA A 280 20.22 -36.66 -19.33
N ILE A 281 19.57 -37.65 -18.70
CA ILE A 281 18.57 -37.41 -17.66
C ILE A 281 19.18 -36.70 -16.46
N ASN A 282 20.39 -37.08 -16.03
CA ASN A 282 21.07 -36.41 -14.91
C ASN A 282 21.40 -34.95 -15.23
N THR A 283 21.90 -34.70 -16.44
CA THR A 283 22.19 -33.35 -16.95
C THR A 283 20.95 -32.47 -16.96
N LEU A 284 19.82 -32.98 -17.48
CA LEU A 284 18.56 -32.24 -17.47
C LEU A 284 17.97 -32.07 -16.06
N LYS A 285 18.15 -33.04 -15.15
CA LYS A 285 17.76 -32.87 -13.73
C LYS A 285 18.55 -31.74 -13.08
N ASN A 286 19.84 -31.63 -13.35
CA ASN A 286 20.68 -30.55 -12.85
C ASN A 286 20.27 -29.20 -13.45
N ARG A 287 20.01 -29.16 -14.77
CA ARG A 287 19.47 -27.95 -15.43
C ARG A 287 18.13 -27.52 -14.83
N ARG A 288 17.21 -28.47 -14.64
CA ARG A 288 15.90 -28.24 -14.01
C ARG A 288 16.03 -27.67 -12.59
N GLN A 289 16.97 -28.19 -11.82
CA GLN A 289 17.26 -27.69 -10.47
C GLN A 289 17.75 -26.25 -10.51
N LYS A 290 18.73 -25.95 -11.37
CA LYS A 290 19.29 -24.61 -11.53
C LYS A 290 18.22 -23.58 -11.93
N ILE A 291 17.31 -23.94 -12.82
CA ILE A 291 16.21 -23.05 -13.22
C ILE A 291 15.35 -22.58 -12.02
N VAL A 292 15.10 -23.45 -11.03
CA VAL A 292 14.19 -23.15 -9.91
C VAL A 292 14.90 -22.51 -8.72
N LEU A 293 16.11 -22.99 -8.39
CA LEU A 293 16.93 -22.48 -7.29
C LEU A 293 18.24 -21.96 -7.89
N ASN A 294 18.22 -20.68 -8.30
CA ASN A 294 19.38 -19.99 -8.89
C ASN A 294 20.34 -19.51 -7.80
N LEU A 295 21.00 -20.43 -7.09
CA LEU A 295 21.97 -20.09 -6.05
C LEU A 295 23.39 -20.19 -6.62
N HIS A 296 23.95 -19.06 -7.05
CA HIS A 296 25.27 -19.06 -7.72
C HIS A 296 26.46 -19.33 -6.79
N ASN A 297 26.26 -19.40 -5.46
CA ASN A 297 27.34 -19.45 -4.45
C ASN A 297 27.13 -20.49 -3.33
N GLN A 298 26.32 -21.53 -3.53
CA GLN A 298 26.11 -22.59 -2.53
C GLN A 298 26.64 -23.95 -3.00
N ASP A 299 27.04 -24.80 -2.05
CA ASP A 299 27.41 -26.20 -2.27
C ASP A 299 26.35 -26.96 -3.11
N GLU A 300 26.77 -27.68 -4.16
CA GLU A 300 25.89 -28.42 -5.06
C GLU A 300 25.01 -29.44 -4.32
N GLU A 301 25.50 -30.05 -3.23
CA GLU A 301 24.70 -30.99 -2.43
C GLU A 301 23.56 -30.27 -1.69
N LYS A 302 23.85 -29.12 -1.10
CA LYS A 302 22.87 -28.30 -0.37
C LYS A 302 21.77 -27.79 -1.29
N GLN A 303 22.13 -27.35 -2.50
CA GLN A 303 21.15 -26.94 -3.51
C GLN A 303 20.22 -28.08 -3.91
N LYS A 304 20.77 -29.29 -4.03
CA LYS A 304 20.01 -30.49 -4.42
C LYS A 304 19.03 -30.89 -3.33
N GLU A 305 19.43 -30.77 -2.07
CA GLU A 305 18.57 -30.96 -0.91
C GLU A 305 17.43 -29.94 -0.88
N GLN A 306 17.74 -28.64 -1.05
CA GLN A 306 16.73 -27.57 -1.11
C GLN A 306 15.73 -27.79 -2.25
N PHE A 307 16.20 -28.16 -3.44
CA PHE A 307 15.32 -28.43 -4.58
C PHE A 307 14.37 -29.59 -4.30
N GLN A 308 14.86 -30.64 -3.63
CA GLN A 308 14.02 -31.77 -3.21
C GLN A 308 12.97 -31.33 -2.20
N LYS A 309 13.35 -30.52 -1.20
CA LYS A 309 12.42 -29.96 -0.20
C LYS A 309 11.33 -29.12 -0.87
N VAL A 310 11.70 -28.15 -1.71
CA VAL A 310 10.77 -27.30 -2.47
C VAL A 310 9.87 -28.12 -3.41
N SER A 311 10.38 -29.20 -4.00
CA SER A 311 9.59 -30.09 -4.86
C SER A 311 8.54 -30.88 -4.07
N GLN A 312 8.85 -31.32 -2.86
CA GLN A 312 7.92 -32.06 -1.99
C GLN A 312 6.79 -31.18 -1.43
N MET A 313 6.98 -29.86 -1.41
CA MET A 313 5.99 -28.91 -0.92
C MET A 313 4.83 -28.68 -1.89
N ASN A 314 4.89 -29.18 -3.14
CA ASN A 314 3.78 -29.16 -4.13
C ASN A 314 3.12 -27.79 -4.30
N GLU A 315 3.95 -26.74 -4.42
CA GLU A 315 3.51 -25.36 -4.62
C GLU A 315 2.47 -24.94 -3.55
N ASP A 316 2.59 -25.47 -2.34
CA ASP A 316 1.81 -25.07 -1.18
C ASP A 316 2.43 -23.81 -0.57
N PHE A 317 1.69 -22.71 -0.63
CA PHE A 317 2.17 -21.41 -0.16
C PHE A 317 2.61 -21.46 1.30
N GLY A 318 1.79 -22.05 2.18
CA GLY A 318 2.09 -22.08 3.63
C GLY A 318 3.38 -22.85 3.94
N LYS A 319 3.63 -23.96 3.24
CA LYS A 319 4.88 -24.73 3.38
C LYS A 319 6.09 -23.99 2.82
N LEU A 320 5.98 -23.43 1.62
CA LEU A 320 7.08 -22.69 0.98
C LEU A 320 7.43 -21.43 1.79
N TYR A 321 6.42 -20.72 2.27
CA TYR A 321 6.56 -19.51 3.06
C TYR A 321 7.17 -19.80 4.44
N ALA A 322 6.69 -20.83 5.15
CA ALA A 322 7.28 -21.24 6.43
C ALA A 322 8.73 -21.72 6.29
N TRP A 323 9.04 -22.51 5.25
CA TRP A 323 10.42 -22.91 4.94
C TRP A 323 11.31 -21.68 4.72
N ARG A 324 10.84 -20.66 4.02
CA ARG A 324 11.64 -19.47 3.77
C ARG A 324 11.84 -18.62 5.03
N LEU A 325 10.80 -18.48 5.87
CA LEU A 325 10.93 -17.81 7.17
C LEU A 325 11.94 -18.51 8.09
N GLU A 326 11.95 -19.85 8.11
CA GLU A 326 12.94 -20.66 8.84
C GLU A 326 14.37 -20.32 8.40
N GLU A 327 14.63 -20.21 7.09
CA GLU A 327 15.94 -19.83 6.57
C GLU A 327 16.35 -18.39 6.93
N LEU A 328 15.40 -17.46 6.93
CA LEU A 328 15.64 -16.04 7.25
C LEU A 328 15.90 -15.81 8.75
N GLN A 329 15.32 -16.60 9.64
CA GLN A 329 15.62 -16.50 11.07
C GLN A 329 17.03 -17.02 11.41
N ALA A 330 17.57 -17.94 10.59
CA ALA A 330 18.90 -18.49 10.79
C ALA A 330 20.03 -17.55 10.34
N SER A 331 19.73 -16.45 9.64
CA SER A 331 20.73 -15.46 9.23
C SER A 331 21.00 -14.42 10.32
N ARG A 332 22.29 -14.07 10.50
CA ARG A 332 22.76 -13.14 11.54
C ARG A 332 22.24 -11.72 11.30
N GLN A 333 21.55 -11.15 12.30
CA GLN A 333 21.57 -9.70 12.51
C GLN A 333 22.83 -9.37 13.31
N GLU A 334 23.90 -8.94 12.63
CA GLU A 334 25.02 -8.28 13.32
C GLU A 334 24.64 -6.83 13.66
N SER A 335 25.39 -6.25 14.60
CA SER A 335 25.06 -4.98 15.23
C SER A 335 24.96 -3.82 14.21
N PHE A 336 23.75 -3.30 14.02
CA PHE A 336 23.42 -2.18 13.13
C PHE A 336 24.05 -0.82 13.52
N HIS A 337 24.85 -0.76 14.59
CA HIS A 337 25.51 0.46 15.07
C HIS A 337 26.58 1.00 14.10
N ILE A 338 27.15 0.15 13.24
CA ILE A 338 28.05 0.61 12.17
C ILE A 338 27.19 1.09 11.00
N THR A 339 27.31 2.38 10.66
CA THR A 339 26.55 3.02 9.57
C THR A 339 27.41 3.43 8.39
N ASP A 340 28.73 3.53 8.57
CA ASP A 340 29.68 3.77 7.48
C ASP A 340 29.57 2.65 6.43
N GLY A 341 29.62 3.03 5.15
CA GLY A 341 29.24 2.15 4.07
C GLY A 341 29.29 2.82 2.70
N GLU A 342 28.80 2.12 1.69
CA GLU A 342 28.87 2.57 0.30
C GLU A 342 27.57 2.28 -0.47
N TRP A 343 27.27 3.15 -1.43
CA TRP A 343 26.20 2.95 -2.41
C TRP A 343 26.71 2.14 -3.60
N LYS A 344 25.99 1.08 -3.96
CA LYS A 344 26.20 0.30 -5.18
C LYS A 344 25.02 0.50 -6.14
N GLN A 345 25.32 0.80 -7.41
CA GLN A 345 24.34 0.98 -8.48
C GLN A 345 24.16 -0.30 -9.29
N TYR A 346 22.90 -0.65 -9.56
CA TYR A 346 22.50 -1.69 -10.51
C TYR A 346 21.73 -1.00 -11.63
N LYS A 347 22.35 -0.96 -12.80
CA LYS A 347 21.82 -0.18 -13.93
C LYS A 347 20.59 -0.84 -14.54
N LYS A 348 19.71 -0.02 -15.11
CA LYS A 348 18.60 -0.49 -15.95
C LYS A 348 19.07 -1.53 -16.98
N GLY A 349 18.39 -2.66 -17.04
CA GLY A 349 18.69 -3.77 -17.95
C GLY A 349 19.90 -4.63 -17.58
N SER A 350 20.55 -4.37 -16.44
CA SER A 350 21.61 -5.23 -15.89
C SER A 350 21.07 -6.58 -15.40
N ASP A 351 21.96 -7.54 -15.16
CA ASP A 351 21.60 -8.87 -14.68
C ASP A 351 20.95 -8.81 -13.27
N PRO A 352 19.66 -9.17 -13.14
CA PRO A 352 18.94 -9.15 -11.87
C PRO A 352 19.58 -10.03 -10.79
N LEU A 353 20.31 -11.09 -11.18
CA LEU A 353 20.95 -11.98 -10.22
C LEU A 353 22.08 -11.29 -9.45
N THR A 354 22.75 -10.30 -10.05
CA THR A 354 23.79 -9.54 -9.34
C THR A 354 23.19 -8.77 -8.16
N LEU A 355 22.00 -8.20 -8.35
CA LEU A 355 21.24 -7.52 -7.30
C LEU A 355 20.74 -8.50 -6.23
N VAL A 356 20.10 -9.60 -6.64
CA VAL A 356 19.55 -10.61 -5.72
C VAL A 356 20.63 -11.23 -4.84
N ASN A 357 21.81 -11.54 -5.40
CA ASN A 357 22.89 -12.16 -4.65
C ASN A 357 23.47 -11.26 -3.54
N ASP A 358 23.39 -9.93 -3.70
CA ASP A 358 23.93 -8.99 -2.72
C ASP A 358 23.00 -8.76 -1.52
N ILE A 359 21.73 -9.17 -1.61
CA ILE A 359 20.72 -9.00 -0.54
C ILE A 359 20.25 -10.32 0.06
N THR A 360 20.35 -11.42 -0.68
CA THR A 360 19.85 -12.72 -0.23
C THR A 360 20.61 -13.19 1.01
N GLY A 361 19.87 -13.50 2.07
CA GLY A 361 20.43 -14.01 3.32
C GLY A 361 20.78 -12.94 4.35
N TYR A 362 20.51 -11.66 4.06
CA TYR A 362 20.62 -10.58 5.06
C TYR A 362 19.29 -10.26 5.76
N ASN A 363 18.20 -10.96 5.40
CA ASN A 363 16.85 -10.72 5.94
C ASN A 363 16.45 -9.24 5.83
N THR A 364 16.67 -8.66 4.66
CA THR A 364 16.36 -7.27 4.33
C THR A 364 14.86 -6.99 4.38
N GLY A 365 14.03 -8.03 4.20
CA GLY A 365 12.58 -7.88 4.09
C GLY A 365 12.12 -7.28 2.75
N TRP A 366 13.00 -7.12 1.76
CA TRP A 366 12.68 -6.54 0.45
C TRP A 366 12.17 -7.59 -0.54
N CYS A 367 11.09 -7.26 -1.27
CA CYS A 367 10.54 -8.14 -2.32
C CYS A 367 11.50 -8.37 -3.50
N VAL A 368 12.47 -7.47 -3.67
CA VAL A 368 13.52 -7.51 -4.71
C VAL A 368 14.50 -8.68 -4.53
N ALA A 369 14.42 -9.42 -3.42
CA ALA A 369 15.11 -10.70 -3.25
C ALA A 369 14.60 -11.81 -4.20
N GLY A 370 13.44 -11.63 -4.83
CA GLY A 370 12.99 -12.46 -5.96
C GLY A 370 13.57 -11.98 -7.29
N GLU A 371 14.10 -12.90 -8.11
CA GLU A 371 14.73 -12.57 -9.40
C GLU A 371 13.76 -11.87 -10.36
N SER A 372 12.50 -12.31 -10.45
CA SER A 372 11.51 -11.67 -11.29
C SER A 372 11.14 -10.25 -10.82
N THR A 373 11.06 -10.02 -9.52
CA THR A 373 10.85 -8.68 -8.93
C THR A 373 12.03 -7.76 -9.25
N ALA A 374 13.26 -8.23 -9.04
CA ALA A 374 14.49 -7.51 -9.40
C ALA A 374 14.52 -7.14 -10.88
N ALA A 375 14.19 -8.08 -11.76
CA ALA A 375 14.09 -7.84 -13.20
C ALA A 375 13.06 -6.76 -13.54
N SER A 376 11.91 -6.77 -12.86
CA SER A 376 10.86 -5.77 -13.07
C SER A 376 11.31 -4.36 -12.67
N TYR A 377 12.02 -4.19 -11.54
CA TYR A 377 12.61 -2.88 -11.18
C TYR A 377 13.66 -2.44 -12.19
N LEU A 378 14.61 -3.31 -12.53
CA LEU A 378 15.70 -3.02 -13.47
C LEU A 378 15.20 -2.80 -14.91
N SER A 379 13.96 -3.19 -15.24
CA SER A 379 13.36 -2.85 -16.53
C SER A 379 12.90 -1.39 -16.62
N LYS A 380 12.59 -0.76 -15.47
CA LYS A 380 12.04 0.60 -15.38
C LYS A 380 13.14 1.65 -15.18
N GLY A 381 14.13 1.33 -14.36
CA GLY A 381 15.26 2.22 -14.08
C GLY A 381 16.36 1.54 -13.30
N ASP A 382 17.18 2.35 -12.63
CA ASP A 382 18.26 1.86 -11.79
C ASP A 382 17.74 1.46 -10.40
N PHE A 383 18.46 0.53 -9.78
CA PHE A 383 18.32 0.19 -8.38
C PHE A 383 19.62 0.52 -7.65
N TRP A 384 19.54 1.06 -6.44
CA TRP A 384 20.68 1.42 -5.61
C TRP A 384 20.58 0.71 -4.28
N ILE A 385 21.68 0.16 -3.79
CA ILE A 385 21.77 -0.40 -2.43
C ILE A 385 22.85 0.36 -1.67
N TYR A 386 22.48 0.88 -0.51
CA TYR A 386 23.46 1.28 0.50
C TYR A 386 23.74 0.11 1.43
N SER A 387 25.01 -0.27 1.55
CA SER A 387 25.44 -1.32 2.47
C SER A 387 26.41 -0.76 3.50
N SER A 388 26.14 -1.02 4.78
CA SER A 388 27.08 -0.72 5.87
C SER A 388 28.23 -1.72 5.91
N CYS A 389 29.36 -1.27 6.43
CA CYS A 389 30.57 -2.04 6.56
C CYS A 389 30.46 -3.12 7.65
N ASN A 390 31.09 -4.26 7.39
CA ASN A 390 31.38 -5.24 8.43
C ASN A 390 32.53 -4.77 9.34
N SER A 391 32.87 -5.58 10.35
CA SER A 391 33.98 -5.30 11.28
C SER A 391 35.35 -5.18 10.60
N ALA A 392 35.51 -5.69 9.37
CA ALA A 392 36.70 -5.54 8.54
C ALA A 392 36.66 -4.31 7.60
N GLY A 393 35.63 -3.46 7.71
CA GLY A 393 35.50 -2.23 6.92
C GLY A 393 34.99 -2.45 5.49
N LYS A 394 34.45 -3.63 5.15
CA LYS A 394 33.93 -3.92 3.81
C LYS A 394 32.41 -3.74 3.76
N PRO A 395 31.85 -2.99 2.78
CA PRO A 395 30.40 -2.78 2.67
C PRO A 395 29.71 -4.10 2.29
N GLU A 396 29.05 -4.71 3.26
CA GLU A 396 28.52 -6.08 3.15
C GLU A 396 27.06 -6.17 3.60
N PHE A 397 26.62 -5.36 4.55
CA PHE A 397 25.28 -5.45 5.14
C PHE A 397 24.33 -4.45 4.47
N PRO A 398 23.36 -4.87 3.64
CA PRO A 398 22.41 -3.97 3.00
C PRO A 398 21.52 -3.27 4.05
N ARG A 399 21.28 -1.96 3.85
CA ARG A 399 20.50 -1.14 4.79
C ARG A 399 19.41 -0.31 4.12
N VAL A 400 19.67 0.17 2.90
CA VAL A 400 18.71 0.98 2.14
C VAL A 400 18.69 0.51 0.69
N GLY A 401 17.51 0.25 0.15
CA GLY A 401 17.24 0.06 -1.27
C GLY A 401 16.57 1.30 -1.84
N LEU A 402 16.99 1.79 -3.00
CA LEU A 402 16.36 2.92 -3.69
C LEU A 402 16.12 2.53 -5.14
N SER A 403 14.88 2.60 -5.58
CA SER A 403 14.49 2.32 -6.97
C SER A 403 14.17 3.60 -7.72
N THR A 404 14.44 3.59 -9.02
CA THR A 404 14.16 4.72 -9.92
C THR A 404 13.39 4.26 -11.16
N LYS A 405 12.80 5.22 -11.85
CA LYS A 405 12.31 5.08 -13.22
C LYS A 405 12.83 6.23 -14.09
N TYR A 406 13.07 5.95 -15.36
CA TYR A 406 13.35 6.99 -16.35
C TYR A 406 12.04 7.53 -16.95
N GLY A 407 12.01 8.83 -17.25
CA GLY A 407 10.94 9.42 -18.05
C GLY A 407 10.88 8.84 -19.46
N GLU A 408 9.68 8.69 -20.03
CA GLU A 408 9.53 8.28 -21.43
C GLU A 408 10.13 9.35 -22.35
N GLY A 409 11.24 9.03 -23.03
CA GLY A 409 11.89 9.92 -23.99
C GLY A 409 13.03 10.79 -23.45
N GLU A 410 13.31 10.76 -22.14
CA GLU A 410 14.37 11.55 -21.51
C GLU A 410 15.30 10.66 -20.66
N GLU A 411 16.41 10.20 -21.24
CA GLU A 411 17.39 9.32 -20.56
C GLU A 411 18.05 9.96 -19.33
N ASN A 412 17.93 11.27 -19.15
CA ASN A 412 18.53 12.00 -18.02
C ASN A 412 17.52 12.39 -16.92
N ASP A 413 16.21 12.16 -17.11
CA ASP A 413 15.18 12.45 -16.10
C ASP A 413 14.92 11.19 -15.26
N GLN A 414 15.75 10.96 -14.24
CA GLN A 414 15.55 9.92 -13.24
C GLN A 414 14.64 10.40 -12.11
N LYS A 415 13.57 9.65 -11.87
CA LYS A 415 12.65 9.86 -10.74
C LYS A 415 12.78 8.71 -9.77
N ILE A 416 12.91 9.03 -8.50
CA ILE A 416 12.82 8.05 -7.43
C ILE A 416 11.40 7.51 -7.42
N THR A 417 11.27 6.19 -7.40
CA THR A 417 9.99 5.51 -7.24
C THR A 417 9.76 5.12 -5.80
N GLU A 418 10.74 4.49 -5.15
CA GLU A 418 10.60 3.95 -3.79
C GLU A 418 11.96 3.99 -3.05
N ILE A 419 11.91 4.12 -1.72
CA ILE A 419 13.05 3.94 -0.81
C ILE A 419 12.62 2.91 0.25
N HIS A 420 13.43 1.87 0.42
CA HIS A 420 13.19 0.73 1.31
C HIS A 420 14.29 0.66 2.37
N GLY A 421 13.93 0.54 3.64
CA GLY A 421 14.83 0.19 4.73
C GLY A 421 14.65 -1.25 5.19
N VAL A 422 15.48 -1.68 6.14
CA VAL A 422 15.51 -3.08 6.64
C VAL A 422 14.74 -3.28 7.96
N ALA A 423 14.06 -2.25 8.47
CA ALA A 423 13.23 -2.36 9.65
C ALA A 423 11.83 -2.91 9.33
N ALA A 424 10.98 -3.05 10.35
CA ALA A 424 9.59 -3.45 10.18
C ALA A 424 8.88 -2.58 9.13
N ASP A 425 8.05 -3.22 8.30
CA ASP A 425 7.35 -2.61 7.16
C ASP A 425 8.24 -1.88 6.15
N GLN A 426 9.50 -2.31 6.01
CA GLN A 426 10.49 -1.72 5.11
C GLN A 426 10.82 -0.25 5.46
N ASN A 427 10.60 0.14 6.72
CA ASN A 427 11.08 1.42 7.24
C ASN A 427 12.60 1.43 7.36
N LEU A 428 13.18 2.63 7.41
CA LEU A 428 14.59 2.81 7.75
C LEU A 428 14.85 2.33 9.17
N ASP A 429 15.97 1.63 9.36
CA ASP A 429 16.42 1.34 10.72
C ASP A 429 16.86 2.62 11.45
N PRO A 430 16.72 2.67 12.78
CA PRO A 430 16.99 3.89 13.56
C PRO A 430 18.41 4.45 13.40
N HIS A 431 19.39 3.59 13.16
CA HIS A 431 20.77 4.03 13.01
C HIS A 431 20.99 4.74 11.68
N ILE A 432 20.34 4.29 10.60
CA ILE A 432 20.41 4.95 9.30
C ILE A 432 19.54 6.20 9.24
N SER A 433 18.33 6.19 9.81
CA SER A 433 17.43 7.34 9.78
C SER A 433 18.03 8.58 10.47
N ASN A 434 18.88 8.37 11.48
CA ASN A 434 19.59 9.43 12.19
C ASN A 434 20.84 9.97 11.44
N THR A 435 21.13 9.49 10.24
CA THR A 435 22.26 9.98 9.42
C THR A 435 21.81 10.81 8.22
N ASP A 436 22.77 11.47 7.57
CA ASP A 436 22.53 12.18 6.31
C ASP A 436 22.83 11.32 5.07
N ILE A 437 23.02 10.00 5.22
CA ILE A 437 23.45 9.10 4.13
C ILE A 437 22.51 9.18 2.93
N ILE A 438 21.20 9.14 3.18
CA ILE A 438 20.19 9.18 2.14
C ILE A 438 20.12 10.59 1.53
N SER A 439 19.95 11.63 2.35
CA SER A 439 19.86 13.01 1.85
C SER A 439 21.07 13.45 1.04
N LYS A 440 22.29 13.03 1.43
CA LYS A 440 23.51 13.26 0.63
C LYS A 440 23.44 12.55 -0.72
N HIS A 441 22.95 11.32 -0.76
CA HIS A 441 22.77 10.59 -2.00
C HIS A 441 21.75 11.28 -2.92
N LEU A 442 20.57 11.65 -2.39
CA LEU A 442 19.51 12.31 -3.14
C LEU A 442 20.01 13.61 -3.78
N LYS A 443 20.74 14.44 -3.02
CA LYS A 443 21.33 15.70 -3.52
C LYS A 443 22.41 15.46 -4.56
N SER A 444 23.23 14.42 -4.39
CA SER A 444 24.34 14.14 -5.33
C SER A 444 23.91 13.63 -6.71
N LYS A 445 22.67 13.13 -6.82
CA LYS A 445 22.14 12.52 -8.06
C LYS A 445 21.17 13.40 -8.82
N GLU A 446 20.77 14.54 -8.25
CA GLU A 446 19.86 15.50 -8.89
C GLU A 446 18.56 14.86 -9.42
N PHE A 447 17.98 13.93 -8.64
CA PHE A 447 16.69 13.32 -9.00
C PHE A 447 15.59 14.38 -9.10
N SER A 448 14.76 14.31 -10.15
CA SER A 448 13.77 15.35 -10.44
C SER A 448 12.72 15.55 -9.34
N ASN A 449 12.52 14.53 -8.49
CA ASN A 449 11.59 14.52 -7.37
C ASN A 449 12.30 14.28 -6.03
N GLY A 450 13.61 14.58 -5.95
CA GLY A 450 14.43 14.40 -4.75
C GLY A 450 13.86 15.14 -3.52
N ASP A 451 13.33 16.35 -3.71
CA ASP A 451 12.78 17.18 -2.63
C ASP A 451 11.61 16.50 -1.88
N THR A 452 10.77 15.75 -2.59
CA THR A 452 9.67 14.99 -1.97
C THR A 452 10.22 13.92 -1.03
N PHE A 453 11.22 13.16 -1.49
CA PHE A 453 11.85 12.12 -0.67
C PHE A 453 12.74 12.70 0.43
N GLU A 454 13.33 13.89 0.24
CA GLU A 454 14.04 14.59 1.31
C GLU A 454 13.10 14.97 2.46
N THR A 455 11.85 15.34 2.14
CA THR A 455 10.81 15.58 3.16
C THR A 455 10.48 14.31 3.94
N GLN A 456 10.29 13.19 3.24
CA GLN A 456 10.04 11.89 3.89
C GLN A 456 11.21 11.47 4.79
N VAL A 457 12.45 11.59 4.32
CA VAL A 457 13.65 11.31 5.13
C VAL A 457 13.68 12.18 6.38
N ARG A 458 13.39 13.48 6.26
CA ARG A 458 13.33 14.42 7.40
C ARG A 458 12.26 13.99 8.42
N HIS A 459 11.05 13.67 7.95
CA HIS A 459 9.94 13.26 8.82
C HIS A 459 10.26 11.94 9.55
N MET A 460 10.83 10.96 8.85
CA MET A 460 11.23 9.68 9.46
C MET A 460 12.39 9.80 10.45
N LYS A 461 13.31 10.75 10.22
CA LYS A 461 14.35 11.11 11.18
C LYS A 461 13.75 11.71 12.45
N GLN A 462 12.90 12.73 12.32
CA GLN A 462 12.24 13.34 13.47
C GLN A 462 11.40 12.33 14.28
N LEU A 463 10.66 11.44 13.61
CA LEU A 463 9.92 10.38 14.28
C LEU A 463 10.84 9.40 15.03
N THR A 464 12.02 9.10 14.48
CA THR A 464 13.03 8.26 15.17
C THR A 464 13.57 8.95 16.42
N GLU A 465 13.92 10.23 16.32
CA GLU A 465 14.39 11.04 17.46
C GLU A 465 13.35 11.11 18.58
N ILE A 466 12.06 11.27 18.25
CA ILE A 466 10.95 11.23 19.22
C ILE A 466 10.87 9.87 19.92
N VAL A 467 10.95 8.76 19.17
CA VAL A 467 10.94 7.41 19.74
C VAL A 467 12.12 7.18 20.69
N GLU A 468 13.31 7.70 20.35
CA GLU A 468 14.47 7.63 21.23
C GLU A 468 14.26 8.42 22.52
N LYS A 469 13.72 9.64 22.42
CA LYS A 469 13.39 10.48 23.59
C LYS A 469 12.36 9.82 24.50
N LEU A 470 11.38 9.13 23.94
CA LEU A 470 10.40 8.36 24.72
C LEU A 470 11.06 7.20 25.46
N LYS A 471 11.94 6.44 24.79
CA LYS A 471 12.69 5.34 25.40
C LYS A 471 13.61 5.81 26.52
N SER A 472 14.22 7.00 26.40
CA SER A 472 15.06 7.59 27.44
C SER A 472 14.28 8.36 28.51
N GLY A 473 12.96 8.54 28.37
CA GLY A 473 12.14 9.32 29.28
C GLY A 473 12.34 10.84 29.19
N THR A 474 12.97 11.33 28.13
CA THR A 474 13.28 12.76 27.92
C THR A 474 12.27 13.48 27.03
N PHE A 475 11.26 12.78 26.50
CA PHE A 475 10.16 13.39 25.75
C PHE A 475 9.15 14.05 26.71
N ASN A 476 9.47 15.24 27.20
CA ASN A 476 8.66 15.98 28.17
C ASN A 476 8.93 17.50 28.05
N ALA A 477 8.23 18.31 28.85
CA ALA A 477 8.31 19.77 28.79
C ALA A 477 9.70 20.38 29.08
N GLU A 478 10.67 19.61 29.58
CA GLU A 478 12.06 20.04 29.74
C GLU A 478 12.85 19.97 28.40
N ASP A 479 12.38 19.22 27.41
CA ASP A 479 12.99 19.16 26.08
C ASP A 479 12.70 20.48 25.31
N PRO A 480 13.72 21.22 24.87
CA PRO A 480 13.54 22.45 24.11
C PRO A 480 12.78 22.25 22.78
N ASN A 481 12.69 21.03 22.26
CA ASN A 481 11.94 20.71 21.04
C ASN A 481 10.55 20.12 21.32
N PHE A 482 10.12 19.99 22.58
CA PHE A 482 8.88 19.30 22.96
C PHE A 482 7.66 19.85 22.20
N GLU A 483 7.49 21.18 22.16
CA GLU A 483 6.39 21.82 21.43
C GLU A 483 6.41 21.47 19.94
N LYS A 484 7.58 21.53 19.30
CA LYS A 484 7.75 21.25 17.87
C LYS A 484 7.48 19.78 17.55
N ASP A 485 7.89 18.88 18.42
CA ASP A 485 7.66 17.46 18.25
C ASP A 485 6.19 17.09 18.48
N LEU A 486 5.50 17.74 19.42
CA LEU A 486 4.05 17.61 19.57
C LEU A 486 3.32 18.14 18.32
N ARG A 487 3.72 19.31 17.81
CA ARG A 487 3.14 19.87 16.58
C ARG A 487 3.29 18.94 15.38
N PHE A 488 4.44 18.26 15.29
CA PHE A 488 4.71 17.24 14.28
C PHE A 488 3.82 16.00 14.46
N LEU A 489 3.77 15.42 15.67
CA LEU A 489 2.95 14.23 15.97
C LEU A 489 1.45 14.44 15.76
N TYR A 490 0.95 15.64 16.07
CA TYR A 490 -0.45 16.01 15.88
C TYR A 490 -0.73 16.62 14.49
N GLU A 491 0.25 16.65 13.59
CA GLU A 491 0.13 17.18 12.22
C GLU A 491 -0.48 18.60 12.18
N THR A 492 -0.19 19.39 13.21
CA THR A 492 -0.80 20.73 13.37
C THR A 492 -0.28 21.74 12.37
N ASP A 493 0.91 21.50 11.82
CA ASP A 493 1.59 22.36 10.85
C ASP A 493 1.61 21.73 9.45
N GLU A 494 2.03 20.46 9.34
CA GLU A 494 2.09 19.67 8.10
C GLU A 494 1.82 18.18 8.38
N ASP A 495 1.33 17.46 7.36
CA ASP A 495 1.13 16.01 7.41
C ASP A 495 2.50 15.27 7.46
N ILE A 496 2.60 14.23 8.27
CA ILE A 496 3.77 13.34 8.34
C ILE A 496 3.82 12.52 7.04
N GLN A 497 5.03 12.37 6.49
CA GLN A 497 5.26 11.65 5.24
C GLN A 497 6.28 10.56 5.50
N GLY A 498 5.90 9.30 5.34
CA GLY A 498 6.79 8.15 5.41
C GLY A 498 7.10 7.57 4.03
N PHE A 499 7.85 6.47 4.01
CA PHE A 499 8.12 5.71 2.79
C PHE A 499 7.01 4.69 2.43
N GLY A 500 6.05 4.48 3.34
CA GLY A 500 4.90 3.57 3.18
C GLY A 500 3.58 4.25 2.81
N TYR A 501 2.53 3.43 2.62
CA TYR A 501 1.18 3.87 2.19
C TYR A 501 0.22 4.17 3.34
N SER A 502 0.56 3.72 4.54
CA SER A 502 -0.17 3.96 5.77
C SER A 502 0.67 4.82 6.70
N ASP A 503 0.01 5.44 7.66
CA ASP A 503 0.68 6.12 8.76
C ASP A 503 1.71 5.18 9.39
N ASP A 504 2.86 5.73 9.79
CA ASP A 504 3.89 4.94 10.43
C ASP A 504 3.34 4.36 11.75
N PRO A 505 3.41 3.04 11.96
CA PRO A 505 2.78 2.39 13.11
C PRO A 505 3.29 2.94 14.46
N ARG A 506 4.51 3.48 14.50
CA ARG A 506 5.09 4.10 15.70
C ARG A 506 4.27 5.30 16.17
N ILE A 507 3.61 6.03 15.27
CA ILE A 507 2.78 7.19 15.64
C ILE A 507 1.65 6.75 16.56
N ALA A 508 0.93 5.68 16.21
CA ALA A 508 -0.15 5.16 17.04
C ALA A 508 0.36 4.69 18.42
N GLU A 509 1.51 4.03 18.48
CA GLU A 509 2.16 3.59 19.72
C GLU A 509 2.55 4.78 20.63
N ILE A 510 3.06 5.86 20.03
CA ILE A 510 3.40 7.10 20.75
C ILE A 510 2.13 7.72 21.34
N MET A 511 1.08 7.85 20.51
CA MET A 511 -0.15 8.57 20.85
C MET A 511 -0.98 7.86 21.92
N GLU A 512 -0.88 6.53 22.04
CA GLU A 512 -1.55 5.73 23.09
C GLU A 512 -1.14 6.16 24.51
N HIS A 513 0.05 6.72 24.67
CA HIS A 513 0.62 7.10 25.97
C HIS A 513 0.59 8.62 26.23
N ARG A 514 -0.15 9.40 25.42
CA ARG A 514 -0.21 10.87 25.51
C ARG A 514 -1.55 11.37 26.04
N ASP A 515 -1.50 12.44 26.82
CA ASP A 515 -2.69 13.25 27.14
C ASP A 515 -2.82 14.38 26.12
N LYS A 516 -3.79 14.23 25.22
CA LYS A 516 -4.06 15.20 24.15
C LYS A 516 -4.39 16.60 24.69
N LYS A 517 -5.05 16.70 25.84
CA LYS A 517 -5.45 18.00 26.41
C LYS A 517 -4.23 18.74 26.95
N GLU A 518 -3.36 18.04 27.67
CA GLU A 518 -2.08 18.60 28.15
C GLU A 518 -1.17 18.99 26.98
N ASP A 519 -1.07 18.16 25.95
CA ASP A 519 -0.24 18.44 24.78
C ASP A 519 -0.66 19.70 24.05
N PHE A 520 -1.96 19.87 23.83
CA PHE A 520 -2.45 21.09 23.19
C PHE A 520 -2.31 22.33 24.07
N ALA A 521 -2.36 22.20 25.40
CA ALA A 521 -2.01 23.29 26.29
C ALA A 521 -0.56 23.75 26.08
N HIS A 522 0.37 22.80 25.93
CA HIS A 522 1.77 23.09 25.59
C HIS A 522 1.94 23.69 24.19
N ILE A 523 1.33 23.09 23.15
CA ILE A 523 1.41 23.56 21.75
C ILE A 523 1.01 25.03 21.62
N TYR A 524 -0.04 25.44 22.33
CA TYR A 524 -0.58 26.80 22.24
C TYR A 524 -0.10 27.73 23.35
N ASN A 525 0.75 27.24 24.25
CA ASN A 525 1.25 27.97 25.42
C ASN A 525 0.12 28.58 26.27
N VAL A 526 -0.83 27.72 26.66
CA VAL A 526 -2.01 28.03 27.47
C VAL A 526 -2.10 27.07 28.66
N SER A 527 -2.95 27.35 29.65
CA SER A 527 -3.20 26.37 30.72
C SER A 527 -4.12 25.25 30.23
N VAL A 528 -4.07 24.09 30.90
CA VAL A 528 -4.94 22.94 30.58
C VAL A 528 -6.43 23.30 30.70
N ASP A 529 -6.79 24.19 31.63
CA ASP A 529 -8.16 24.67 31.82
C ASP A 529 -8.64 25.60 30.68
N GLU A 530 -7.71 26.19 29.92
CA GLU A 530 -8.00 27.03 28.76
C GLU A 530 -8.22 26.20 27.47
N VAL A 531 -8.06 24.88 27.54
CA VAL A 531 -8.29 23.93 26.44
C VAL A 531 -9.65 23.27 26.60
N ALA A 532 -10.50 23.37 25.58
CA ALA A 532 -11.80 22.71 25.52
C ALA A 532 -11.76 21.49 24.59
N THR A 533 -12.32 20.38 25.06
CA THR A 533 -12.44 19.11 24.31
C THR A 533 -13.87 18.85 23.83
N LYS A 534 -14.85 19.52 24.46
CA LYS A 534 -16.28 19.40 24.16
C LYS A 534 -16.95 20.77 24.08
N PRO A 535 -18.06 20.92 23.32
CA PRO A 535 -18.73 22.20 23.17
C PRO A 535 -19.14 22.85 24.50
N GLU A 536 -19.52 22.06 25.50
CA GLU A 536 -19.97 22.55 26.81
C GLU A 536 -18.84 23.17 27.64
N GLU A 537 -17.58 22.85 27.31
CA GLU A 537 -16.38 23.41 27.97
C GLU A 537 -15.98 24.77 27.39
N VAL A 538 -16.61 25.21 26.29
CA VAL A 538 -16.28 26.49 25.63
C VAL A 538 -16.86 27.65 26.45
N GLY A 539 -16.04 28.20 27.34
CA GLY A 539 -16.32 29.36 28.18
C GLY A 539 -15.47 30.58 27.79
N TYR A 540 -15.51 31.64 28.60
CA TYR A 540 -14.80 32.91 28.34
C TYR A 540 -13.27 32.74 28.28
N GLU A 541 -12.72 31.90 29.17
CA GLU A 541 -11.28 31.62 29.28
C GLU A 541 -10.76 30.63 28.21
N THR A 542 -11.65 30.00 27.43
CA THR A 542 -11.23 29.04 26.40
C THR A 542 -10.40 29.73 25.32
N LYS A 543 -9.18 29.21 25.10
CA LYS A 543 -8.24 29.69 24.08
C LYS A 543 -8.04 28.70 22.95
N VAL A 544 -8.29 27.40 23.17
CA VAL A 544 -8.09 26.32 22.18
C VAL A 544 -9.24 25.33 22.26
N TYR A 545 -9.72 24.85 21.11
CA TYR A 545 -10.69 23.77 21.02
C TYR A 545 -10.11 22.59 20.23
N ILE A 546 -10.16 21.39 20.80
CA ILE A 546 -9.56 20.18 20.21
C ILE A 546 -10.56 19.04 20.00
N GLY A 547 -11.85 19.34 20.22
CA GLY A 547 -12.96 18.43 19.99
C GLY A 547 -13.35 18.37 18.51
N ASN A 548 -14.11 17.33 18.17
CA ASN A 548 -14.63 17.13 16.80
C ASN A 548 -16.09 17.59 16.67
N GLU A 549 -16.74 17.93 17.78
CA GLU A 549 -18.14 18.31 17.82
C GLU A 549 -18.33 19.77 17.41
N THR A 550 -19.56 20.11 17.02
CA THR A 550 -19.89 21.48 16.59
C THR A 550 -20.43 22.27 17.78
N TYR A 551 -19.82 23.41 18.05
CA TYR A 551 -20.32 24.39 19.00
C TYR A 551 -21.44 25.22 18.34
N VAL A 552 -22.66 25.10 18.86
CA VAL A 552 -23.81 25.87 18.37
C VAL A 552 -23.80 27.25 19.02
N VAL A 553 -23.67 28.31 18.22
CA VAL A 553 -23.64 29.67 18.75
C VAL A 553 -25.06 30.19 18.98
N ASP A 554 -25.31 30.81 20.13
CA ASP A 554 -26.61 31.37 20.47
C ASP A 554 -26.96 32.56 19.56
N LYS A 555 -28.22 32.65 19.13
CA LYS A 555 -28.69 33.74 18.24
C LYS A 555 -28.55 35.14 18.83
N HIS A 556 -28.42 35.27 20.16
CA HIS A 556 -28.23 36.52 20.89
C HIS A 556 -26.76 36.79 21.23
N THR A 557 -25.82 35.97 20.76
CA THR A 557 -24.38 36.19 20.93
C THR A 557 -23.97 37.54 20.37
N THR A 558 -23.23 38.29 21.17
CA THR A 558 -22.79 39.64 20.84
C THR A 558 -21.61 39.62 19.86
N LYS A 559 -21.34 40.77 19.23
CA LYS A 559 -20.15 40.93 18.38
C LYS A 559 -18.86 40.61 19.15
N GLU A 560 -18.74 41.08 20.39
CA GLU A 560 -17.54 40.88 21.21
C GLU A 560 -17.29 39.38 21.49
N GLU A 561 -18.36 38.62 21.75
CA GLU A 561 -18.27 37.18 21.90
C GLU A 561 -17.92 36.46 20.59
N ILE A 562 -18.47 36.90 19.45
CA ILE A 562 -18.07 36.38 18.13
C ILE A 562 -16.60 36.68 17.83
N ASP A 563 -16.12 37.90 18.11
CA ASP A 563 -14.71 38.27 17.95
C ASP A 563 -13.81 37.36 18.79
N ARG A 564 -14.23 37.01 20.02
CA ARG A 564 -13.54 36.02 20.86
C ARG A 564 -13.56 34.60 20.26
N LEU A 565 -14.74 34.08 19.93
CA LEU A 565 -14.90 32.72 19.37
C LEU A 565 -14.12 32.54 18.06
N SER A 566 -14.09 33.57 17.21
CA SER A 566 -13.34 33.56 15.95
C SER A 566 -11.83 33.40 16.13
N ASN A 567 -11.31 33.68 17.33
CA ASN A 567 -9.90 33.58 17.69
C ASN A 567 -9.51 32.26 18.35
N ILE A 568 -10.45 31.33 18.57
CA ILE A 568 -10.18 30.00 19.17
C ILE A 568 -9.78 29.03 18.05
N PRO A 569 -8.51 28.57 17.99
CA PRO A 569 -8.08 27.57 17.01
C PRO A 569 -8.86 26.27 17.19
N GLY A 570 -9.16 25.61 16.06
CA GLY A 570 -9.88 24.33 16.04
C GLY A 570 -11.38 24.42 16.30
N LEU A 571 -11.90 25.54 16.82
CA LEU A 571 -13.32 25.67 17.13
C LEU A 571 -14.19 25.56 15.88
N ARG A 572 -15.02 24.52 15.83
CA ARG A 572 -16.04 24.32 14.81
C ARG A 572 -17.35 24.95 15.29
N ALA A 573 -17.69 26.12 14.78
CA ALA A 573 -18.86 26.88 15.24
C ALA A 573 -19.98 26.91 14.19
N ASP A 574 -21.21 26.64 14.63
CA ASP A 574 -22.42 26.85 13.84
C ASP A 574 -22.93 28.28 14.03
N LEU A 575 -22.83 29.09 12.97
CA LEU A 575 -23.22 30.49 12.91
C LEU A 575 -24.57 30.70 12.23
N THR A 576 -25.34 29.64 11.96
CA THR A 576 -26.59 29.70 11.20
C THR A 576 -27.57 30.76 11.73
N GLU A 577 -27.74 30.80 13.06
CA GLU A 577 -28.71 31.69 13.73
C GLU A 577 -28.16 33.10 14.04
N ILE A 578 -26.91 33.39 13.67
CA ILE A 578 -26.27 34.68 13.98
C ILE A 578 -26.74 35.78 13.04
N ASP A 579 -26.97 36.97 13.60
CA ASP A 579 -27.38 38.15 12.84
C ASP A 579 -26.36 38.53 11.77
N GLN A 580 -26.86 38.85 10.56
CA GLN A 580 -26.03 39.17 9.40
C GLN A 580 -25.10 40.38 9.65
N SER A 581 -25.52 41.36 10.46
CA SER A 581 -24.70 42.52 10.80
C SER A 581 -23.46 42.13 11.60
N ILE A 582 -23.53 41.05 12.39
CA ILE A 582 -22.38 40.51 13.13
C ILE A 582 -21.50 39.68 12.19
N LYS A 583 -22.10 38.82 11.35
CA LYS A 583 -21.36 38.04 10.32
C LYS A 583 -20.49 38.94 9.43
N ASP A 584 -21.02 40.11 9.05
CA ASP A 584 -20.33 41.11 8.23
C ASP A 584 -19.19 41.85 8.94
N THR A 585 -19.00 41.63 10.24
CA THR A 585 -17.85 42.16 10.99
C THR A 585 -16.70 41.18 11.10
N ILE A 586 -16.91 39.89 10.83
CA ILE A 586 -15.87 38.86 10.94
C ILE A 586 -14.85 39.06 9.83
N ILE A 587 -13.58 39.22 10.24
CA ILE A 587 -12.44 39.40 9.31
C ILE A 587 -11.68 38.09 9.13
N GLN A 588 -11.52 37.29 10.18
CA GLN A 588 -10.81 36.01 10.14
C GLN A 588 -11.48 35.02 11.09
N TRP A 589 -11.28 33.72 10.85
CA TRP A 589 -11.76 32.67 11.74
C TRP A 589 -10.70 31.57 11.89
N LYS A 590 -10.20 31.33 13.11
CA LYS A 590 -9.11 30.37 13.38
C LYS A 590 -9.55 28.91 13.47
N GLY A 591 -10.85 28.66 13.49
CA GLY A 591 -11.42 27.31 13.49
C GLY A 591 -12.18 27.01 12.20
N THR A 592 -13.28 26.28 12.32
CA THR A 592 -14.21 25.96 11.22
C THR A 592 -15.49 26.77 11.36
N ILE A 593 -15.95 27.37 10.25
CA ILE A 593 -17.26 28.01 10.16
C ILE A 593 -18.23 26.99 9.59
N LYS A 594 -19.35 26.76 10.29
CA LYS A 594 -20.54 26.13 9.76
C LYS A 594 -21.66 27.18 9.68
N ASP A 595 -22.35 27.24 8.55
CA ASP A 595 -23.45 28.18 8.35
C ASP A 595 -24.46 27.59 7.35
N GLY A 596 -25.70 28.07 7.40
CA GLY A 596 -26.79 27.57 6.59
C GLY A 596 -27.89 28.60 6.36
N GLY A 597 -28.81 28.26 5.48
CA GLY A 597 -29.91 29.14 5.06
C GLY A 597 -29.83 29.53 3.59
N ALA A 598 -30.84 30.23 3.08
CA ALA A 598 -30.95 30.51 1.65
C ALA A 598 -29.73 31.30 1.11
N VAL A 599 -29.27 32.29 1.88
CA VAL A 599 -28.12 33.14 1.55
C VAL A 599 -27.15 33.13 2.73
N VAL A 600 -25.91 32.73 2.47
CA VAL A 600 -24.80 32.84 3.40
C VAL A 600 -23.83 33.88 2.85
N SER A 601 -23.59 34.94 3.63
CA SER A 601 -22.76 36.07 3.21
C SER A 601 -21.82 36.52 4.33
N TYR A 602 -20.56 36.77 3.98
CA TYR A 602 -19.58 37.37 4.90
C TYR A 602 -18.80 38.46 4.15
N ASN A 603 -19.19 39.71 4.33
CA ASN A 603 -18.69 40.81 3.51
C ASN A 603 -17.22 41.21 3.79
N LYS A 604 -16.69 40.86 4.96
CA LYS A 604 -15.32 41.24 5.39
C LYS A 604 -14.38 40.06 5.66
N LEU A 605 -14.87 38.83 5.57
CA LEU A 605 -14.07 37.64 5.88
C LEU A 605 -12.95 37.49 4.86
N GLN A 606 -11.71 37.37 5.34
CA GLN A 606 -10.48 37.28 4.56
C GLN A 606 -9.82 35.91 4.66
N SER A 607 -9.89 35.24 5.81
CA SER A 607 -9.27 33.93 5.98
C SER A 607 -10.02 33.02 6.96
N VAL A 608 -9.98 31.72 6.69
CA VAL A 608 -10.46 30.65 7.59
C VAL A 608 -9.36 29.62 7.75
N ALA A 609 -8.91 29.37 8.99
CA ALA A 609 -7.82 28.43 9.29
C ALA A 609 -8.30 26.97 9.44
N GLY A 610 -9.61 26.72 9.50
CA GLY A 610 -10.24 25.41 9.36
C GLY A 610 -11.03 25.30 8.04
N SER A 611 -12.23 24.73 8.10
CA SER A 611 -13.14 24.61 6.95
C SER A 611 -14.20 25.73 6.92
N PHE A 612 -14.76 26.01 5.76
CA PHE A 612 -15.98 26.80 5.58
C PHE A 612 -17.09 25.87 5.07
N GLU A 613 -18.13 25.66 5.88
CA GLU A 613 -19.19 24.70 5.62
C GLU A 613 -20.54 25.39 5.47
N ALA A 614 -20.92 25.63 4.22
CA ALA A 614 -22.18 26.22 3.81
C ALA A 614 -23.21 25.11 3.50
N GLU A 615 -23.95 24.67 4.51
CA GLU A 615 -24.93 23.59 4.41
C GLU A 615 -26.31 24.10 3.94
N ASN A 616 -26.91 23.41 2.96
CA ASN A 616 -28.26 23.74 2.44
C ASN A 616 -28.42 25.19 1.93
N VAL A 617 -27.33 25.77 1.42
CA VAL A 617 -27.28 27.14 0.90
C VAL A 617 -27.70 27.23 -0.56
N GLU A 618 -28.38 28.31 -0.96
CA GLU A 618 -28.61 28.66 -2.38
C GLU A 618 -27.56 29.65 -2.92
N ILE A 619 -27.15 30.63 -2.12
CA ILE A 619 -26.14 31.64 -2.48
C ILE A 619 -25.06 31.69 -1.40
N LEU A 620 -23.80 31.42 -1.76
CA LEU A 620 -22.63 31.70 -0.93
C LEU A 620 -21.87 32.90 -1.50
N SER A 621 -21.75 33.98 -0.72
CA SER A 621 -21.03 35.19 -1.11
C SER A 621 -20.01 35.61 -0.05
N VAL A 622 -18.72 35.46 -0.38
CA VAL A 622 -17.58 35.76 0.50
C VAL A 622 -16.58 36.65 -0.26
N PRO A 623 -16.95 37.92 -0.54
CA PRO A 623 -16.26 38.76 -1.52
C PRO A 623 -14.81 39.11 -1.17
N MET A 624 -14.41 39.05 0.10
CA MET A 624 -13.05 39.38 0.55
C MET A 624 -12.21 38.15 0.92
N LEU A 625 -12.77 36.94 0.82
CA LEU A 625 -12.10 35.72 1.26
C LEU A 625 -10.91 35.41 0.36
N GLU A 626 -9.71 35.35 0.94
CA GLU A 626 -8.46 35.10 0.23
C GLU A 626 -7.98 33.65 0.36
N SER A 627 -8.20 33.00 1.52
CA SER A 627 -7.69 31.65 1.74
C SER A 627 -8.53 30.85 2.74
N VAL A 628 -8.64 29.55 2.50
CA VAL A 628 -9.18 28.57 3.46
C VAL A 628 -8.16 27.45 3.63
N ARG A 629 -7.73 27.18 4.86
CA ARG A 629 -6.69 26.16 5.10
C ARG A 629 -7.19 24.75 4.77
N ASN A 630 -8.43 24.42 5.15
CA ASN A 630 -8.99 23.09 4.91
C ASN A 630 -9.98 23.13 3.73
N ASN A 631 -11.25 22.81 3.97
CA ASN A 631 -12.24 22.61 2.91
C ASN A 631 -13.21 23.79 2.81
N ILE A 632 -13.71 24.05 1.60
CA ILE A 632 -14.93 24.83 1.38
C ILE A 632 -16.02 23.89 0.90
N TYR A 633 -17.06 23.68 1.72
CA TYR A 633 -18.23 22.87 1.37
C TYR A 633 -19.42 23.79 1.07
N ALA A 634 -19.75 23.93 -0.22
CA ALA A 634 -20.90 24.71 -0.70
C ALA A 634 -21.72 23.88 -1.71
N ARG A 635 -21.93 22.60 -1.40
CA ARG A 635 -22.42 21.59 -2.36
C ARG A 635 -23.77 21.95 -2.98
N SER A 636 -24.67 22.58 -2.23
CA SER A 636 -26.01 22.96 -2.67
C SER A 636 -26.09 24.35 -3.29
N ALA A 637 -25.08 25.20 -3.10
CA ALA A 637 -25.10 26.58 -3.56
C ALA A 637 -25.26 26.63 -5.08
N LYS A 638 -26.26 27.36 -5.56
CA LYS A 638 -26.49 27.68 -6.97
C LYS A 638 -25.58 28.80 -7.45
N MET A 639 -25.19 29.70 -6.53
CA MET A 639 -24.21 30.76 -6.76
C MET A 639 -23.08 30.62 -5.74
N PHE A 640 -21.85 30.50 -6.23
CA PHE A 640 -20.61 30.53 -5.45
C PHE A 640 -19.82 31.78 -5.84
N ASN A 641 -19.69 32.74 -4.94
CA ASN A 641 -19.06 34.04 -5.18
C ASN A 641 -17.90 34.30 -4.21
N ALA A 642 -16.68 34.05 -4.65
CA ALA A 642 -15.44 34.24 -3.88
C ALA A 642 -14.33 34.89 -4.74
N PRO A 643 -14.51 36.14 -5.22
CA PRO A 643 -13.65 36.77 -6.21
C PRO A 643 -12.19 36.98 -5.78
N MET A 644 -11.92 37.05 -4.47
CA MET A 644 -10.58 37.26 -3.91
C MET A 644 -9.85 35.97 -3.53
N LEU A 645 -10.50 34.80 -3.68
CA LEU A 645 -9.97 33.53 -3.22
C LEU A 645 -8.72 33.15 -4.02
N LYS A 646 -7.61 32.91 -3.32
CA LYS A 646 -6.28 32.58 -3.88
C LYS A 646 -5.94 31.10 -3.68
N SER A 647 -6.27 30.50 -2.54
CA SER A 647 -5.92 29.11 -2.24
C SER A 647 -6.91 28.40 -1.33
N VAL A 648 -7.01 27.08 -1.50
CA VAL A 648 -7.71 26.16 -0.61
C VAL A 648 -6.78 24.97 -0.31
N GLY A 649 -6.42 24.76 0.96
CA GLY A 649 -5.43 23.73 1.33
C GLY A 649 -5.98 22.31 1.39
N ALA A 650 -7.29 22.12 1.24
CA ALA A 650 -7.89 20.82 0.96
C ALA A 650 -8.87 20.92 -0.23
N GLY A 651 -10.15 20.59 -0.06
CA GLY A 651 -11.13 20.55 -1.15
C GLY A 651 -12.04 21.77 -1.26
N LEU A 652 -12.45 22.12 -2.48
CA LEU A 652 -13.50 23.10 -2.77
C LEU A 652 -14.67 22.40 -3.47
N ASN A 653 -15.81 22.30 -2.79
CA ASN A 653 -17.01 21.65 -3.29
C ASN A 653 -18.15 22.66 -3.56
N ALA A 654 -18.24 23.15 -4.79
CA ALA A 654 -19.33 23.97 -5.31
C ALA A 654 -20.16 23.20 -6.35
N ARG A 655 -20.43 21.91 -6.09
CA ARG A 655 -21.01 20.98 -7.08
C ARG A 655 -22.26 21.49 -7.78
N SER A 656 -23.16 22.16 -7.08
CA SER A 656 -24.44 22.63 -7.63
C SER A 656 -24.40 24.04 -8.21
N ALA A 657 -23.25 24.72 -8.14
CA ALA A 657 -23.12 26.10 -8.58
C ALA A 657 -23.31 26.19 -10.08
N LYS A 658 -24.31 26.95 -10.52
CA LYS A 658 -24.43 27.37 -11.91
C LYS A 658 -23.45 28.49 -12.21
N MET A 659 -23.37 29.46 -11.29
CA MET A 659 -22.39 30.53 -11.29
C MET A 659 -21.27 30.22 -10.30
N PHE A 660 -20.06 30.00 -10.82
CA PHE A 660 -18.85 29.81 -10.04
C PHE A 660 -17.90 30.99 -10.30
N ASN A 661 -17.66 31.83 -9.29
CA ASN A 661 -16.82 33.03 -9.40
C ASN A 661 -15.64 32.94 -8.42
N ALA A 662 -14.46 32.52 -8.90
CA ALA A 662 -13.20 32.49 -8.15
C ALA A 662 -11.97 32.78 -9.05
N PRO A 663 -11.94 33.92 -9.78
CA PRO A 663 -10.95 34.20 -10.82
C PRO A 663 -9.50 34.28 -10.33
N ARG A 664 -9.28 34.52 -9.04
CA ARG A 664 -7.94 34.65 -8.43
C ARG A 664 -7.40 33.33 -7.86
N LEU A 665 -8.16 32.24 -7.98
CA LEU A 665 -7.79 30.95 -7.40
C LEU A 665 -6.55 30.40 -8.11
N LYS A 666 -5.48 30.17 -7.35
CA LYS A 666 -4.19 29.68 -7.83
C LYS A 666 -3.99 28.20 -7.58
N SER A 667 -4.37 27.70 -6.42
CA SER A 667 -4.20 26.29 -6.06
C SER A 667 -5.33 25.76 -5.21
N VAL A 668 -5.61 24.48 -5.40
CA VAL A 668 -6.45 23.66 -4.52
C VAL A 668 -5.67 22.38 -4.24
N ASP A 669 -5.19 22.17 -3.01
CA ASP A 669 -4.30 21.03 -2.72
C ASP A 669 -5.06 19.70 -2.67
N GLY A 670 -6.39 19.75 -2.50
CA GLY A 670 -7.31 18.62 -2.61
C GLY A 670 -8.08 18.61 -3.93
N TYR A 671 -9.40 18.43 -3.86
CA TYR A 671 -10.28 18.33 -5.02
C TYR A 671 -11.02 19.65 -5.31
N LEU A 672 -11.35 19.93 -6.56
CA LEU A 672 -12.16 21.07 -7.00
C LEU A 672 -13.39 20.59 -7.75
N CYS A 673 -14.58 20.70 -7.15
CA CYS A 673 -15.84 20.29 -7.76
C CYS A 673 -16.74 21.48 -8.08
N ALA A 674 -16.85 21.82 -9.37
CA ALA A 674 -17.77 22.81 -9.95
C ALA A 674 -18.71 22.15 -10.97
N LYS A 675 -19.15 20.91 -10.67
CA LYS A 675 -19.78 19.99 -11.64
C LYS A 675 -20.88 20.61 -12.51
N ARG A 676 -21.78 21.43 -11.92
CA ARG A 676 -22.96 22.00 -12.60
C ARG A 676 -22.77 23.40 -13.19
N THR A 677 -21.56 23.95 -13.17
CA THR A 677 -21.35 25.29 -13.72
C THR A 677 -21.49 25.29 -15.23
N GLU A 678 -22.06 26.34 -15.80
CA GLU A 678 -22.19 26.51 -17.26
C GLU A 678 -20.86 27.02 -17.88
N THR A 679 -20.13 27.84 -17.13
CA THR A 679 -18.80 28.35 -17.50
C THR A 679 -17.86 28.17 -16.34
N PHE A 680 -16.80 27.40 -16.54
CA PHE A 680 -15.72 27.26 -15.58
C PHE A 680 -14.61 28.24 -15.95
N ASP A 681 -14.46 29.32 -15.18
CA ASP A 681 -13.47 30.36 -15.40
C ASP A 681 -12.53 30.51 -14.19
N ALA A 682 -11.31 29.99 -14.32
CA ALA A 682 -10.27 30.01 -13.30
C ALA A 682 -8.91 30.38 -13.92
N PRO A 683 -8.73 31.65 -14.37
CA PRO A 683 -7.61 32.07 -15.21
C PRO A 683 -6.24 32.04 -14.50
N MET A 684 -6.24 32.00 -13.16
CA MET A 684 -5.02 31.95 -12.36
C MET A 684 -4.71 30.56 -11.79
N LEU A 685 -5.53 29.54 -12.07
CA LEU A 685 -5.40 28.22 -11.46
C LEU A 685 -4.19 27.47 -12.04
N GLU A 686 -3.18 27.21 -11.20
CA GLU A 686 -1.91 26.57 -11.57
C GLU A 686 -1.93 25.05 -11.30
N SER A 687 -2.57 24.60 -10.21
CA SER A 687 -2.59 23.19 -9.81
C SER A 687 -3.84 22.78 -9.04
N VAL A 688 -4.21 21.50 -9.17
CA VAL A 688 -5.19 20.83 -8.30
C VAL A 688 -4.59 19.52 -7.80
N GLY A 689 -4.48 19.33 -6.50
CA GLY A 689 -3.78 18.19 -5.92
C GLY A 689 -4.53 16.86 -6.01
N ARG A 690 -5.83 16.86 -6.32
CA ARG A 690 -6.63 15.66 -6.63
C ARG A 690 -7.43 15.83 -7.94
N GLU A 691 -8.76 15.74 -7.88
CA GLU A 691 -9.64 15.82 -9.05
C GLU A 691 -10.15 17.25 -9.30
N LEU A 692 -10.33 17.61 -10.58
CA LEU A 692 -11.06 18.79 -11.02
C LEU A 692 -12.30 18.35 -11.81
N ASN A 693 -13.49 18.65 -11.29
CA ASN A 693 -14.75 18.30 -11.92
C ASN A 693 -15.55 19.53 -12.36
N ALA A 694 -15.57 19.78 -13.67
CA ALA A 694 -16.35 20.82 -14.35
C ALA A 694 -17.21 20.20 -15.48
N GLU A 695 -17.85 19.07 -15.18
CA GLU A 695 -18.51 18.19 -16.17
C GLU A 695 -19.55 18.89 -17.05
N SER A 696 -20.34 19.81 -16.49
CA SER A 696 -21.40 20.54 -17.20
C SER A 696 -20.93 21.85 -17.84
N ALA A 697 -19.68 22.26 -17.67
CA ALA A 697 -19.19 23.51 -18.22
C ALA A 697 -19.13 23.41 -19.75
N GLU A 698 -19.80 24.32 -20.45
CA GLU A 698 -19.74 24.47 -21.91
C GLU A 698 -18.47 25.22 -22.33
N THR A 699 -17.98 26.09 -21.44
CA THR A 699 -16.70 26.79 -21.58
C THR A 699 -15.81 26.45 -20.40
N PHE A 700 -14.62 25.94 -20.68
CA PHE A 700 -13.60 25.64 -19.67
C PHE A 700 -12.37 26.52 -19.92
N ASN A 701 -12.04 27.39 -18.95
CA ASN A 701 -10.95 28.35 -19.03
C ASN A 701 -10.03 28.21 -17.80
N ALA A 702 -8.86 27.59 -17.99
CA ALA A 702 -7.79 27.47 -17.01
C ALA A 702 -6.39 27.56 -17.68
N PRO A 703 -6.05 28.71 -18.30
CA PRO A 703 -4.91 28.87 -19.20
C PRO A 703 -3.52 28.61 -18.59
N VAL A 704 -3.41 28.68 -17.26
CA VAL A 704 -2.14 28.48 -16.54
C VAL A 704 -2.07 27.18 -15.76
N LEU A 705 -3.08 26.31 -15.89
CA LEU A 705 -3.15 25.02 -15.20
C LEU A 705 -2.05 24.10 -15.73
N LYS A 706 -1.15 23.69 -14.84
CA LYS A 706 0.01 22.84 -15.18
C LYS A 706 -0.23 21.38 -14.90
N SER A 707 -0.79 21.06 -13.73
CA SER A 707 -0.90 19.66 -13.32
C SER A 707 -2.06 19.35 -12.39
N LEU A 708 -2.54 18.10 -12.51
CA LEU A 708 -3.43 17.45 -11.57
C LEU A 708 -2.83 16.10 -11.17
N ARG A 709 -2.93 15.72 -9.88
CA ARG A 709 -2.49 14.38 -9.48
C ARG A 709 -3.47 13.30 -9.90
N TRP A 710 -4.77 13.60 -10.01
CA TRP A 710 -5.81 12.65 -10.43
C TRP A 710 -6.48 13.13 -11.72
N SER A 711 -7.81 13.15 -11.77
CA SER A 711 -8.59 13.31 -13.01
C SER A 711 -9.10 14.73 -13.26
N LEU A 712 -9.29 15.07 -14.52
CA LEU A 712 -9.97 16.27 -15.00
C LEU A 712 -11.22 15.87 -15.82
N TYR A 713 -12.38 16.36 -15.40
CA TYR A 713 -13.66 16.11 -16.09
C TYR A 713 -14.23 17.41 -16.67
N ALA A 714 -14.25 17.52 -18.00
CA ALA A 714 -14.83 18.64 -18.77
C ALA A 714 -15.72 18.10 -19.90
N GLN A 715 -16.71 17.29 -19.54
CA GLN A 715 -17.48 16.50 -20.51
C GLN A 715 -18.33 17.36 -21.45
N SER A 716 -18.88 18.47 -20.98
CA SER A 716 -19.76 19.32 -21.79
C SER A 716 -19.02 20.46 -22.50
N ALA A 717 -17.70 20.54 -22.35
CA ALA A 717 -16.91 21.67 -22.84
C ALA A 717 -16.89 21.70 -24.36
N GLU A 718 -17.54 22.71 -24.95
CA GLU A 718 -17.42 23.04 -26.37
C GLU A 718 -16.13 23.81 -26.65
N THR A 719 -15.69 24.61 -25.67
CA THR A 719 -14.38 25.28 -25.67
C THR A 719 -13.59 24.84 -24.44
N PHE A 720 -12.30 24.52 -24.65
CA PHE A 720 -11.40 24.03 -23.62
C PHE A 720 -10.05 24.73 -23.73
N ASP A 721 -9.73 25.59 -22.78
CA ASP A 721 -8.48 26.35 -22.70
C ASP A 721 -7.66 25.94 -21.47
N ALA A 722 -6.62 25.14 -21.70
CA ALA A 722 -5.63 24.74 -20.70
C ALA A 722 -4.27 24.43 -21.37
N PRO A 723 -3.66 25.40 -22.08
CA PRO A 723 -2.53 25.18 -22.97
C PRO A 723 -1.22 24.84 -22.24
N LYS A 724 -1.13 25.12 -20.94
CA LYS A 724 0.01 24.77 -20.09
C LYS A 724 -0.15 23.44 -19.36
N LEU A 725 -1.19 22.67 -19.66
CA LEU A 725 -1.46 21.42 -18.97
C LEU A 725 -0.43 20.36 -19.37
N GLU A 726 0.47 20.03 -18.45
CA GLU A 726 1.59 19.10 -18.63
C GLU A 726 1.27 17.70 -18.07
N ARG A 727 0.43 17.60 -17.03
CA ARG A 727 0.16 16.31 -16.36
C ARG A 727 -1.25 16.18 -15.78
N VAL A 728 -1.86 15.02 -15.98
CA VAL A 728 -3.09 14.53 -15.33
C VAL A 728 -2.83 13.11 -14.85
N GLY A 729 -2.68 12.89 -13.55
CA GLY A 729 -2.29 11.55 -13.05
C GLY A 729 -3.41 10.50 -13.07
N GLY A 730 -4.66 10.88 -13.35
CA GLY A 730 -5.81 10.00 -13.58
C GLY A 730 -6.37 10.13 -14.98
N ASP A 731 -7.69 10.27 -15.07
CA ASP A 731 -8.42 10.41 -16.34
C ASP A 731 -8.48 11.88 -16.82
N LEU A 732 -8.30 12.11 -18.12
CA LEU A 732 -8.64 13.38 -18.77
C LEU A 732 -9.84 13.15 -19.70
N ILE A 733 -11.02 13.66 -19.34
CA ILE A 733 -12.26 13.42 -20.08
C ILE A 733 -12.85 14.74 -20.61
N ILE A 734 -12.87 14.88 -21.95
CA ILE A 734 -13.37 16.05 -22.68
C ILE A 734 -14.30 15.57 -23.81
N ARG A 735 -15.63 15.80 -23.79
CA ARG A 735 -16.53 15.12 -24.78
C ARG A 735 -17.13 15.97 -25.89
N LYS A 736 -17.23 17.29 -25.75
CA LYS A 736 -17.94 18.15 -26.71
C LYS A 736 -17.04 19.15 -27.44
N VAL A 737 -15.73 19.06 -27.27
CA VAL A 737 -14.78 20.10 -27.66
C VAL A 737 -14.73 20.28 -29.18
N LYS A 738 -14.84 21.53 -29.65
CA LYS A 738 -14.84 21.86 -31.08
C LYS A 738 -13.44 21.97 -31.68
N SER A 739 -12.42 22.23 -30.87
CA SER A 739 -11.01 22.24 -31.26
C SER A 739 -10.12 22.14 -30.02
N LEU A 740 -9.01 21.41 -30.13
CA LEU A 740 -7.99 21.29 -29.07
C LEU A 740 -6.77 22.17 -29.32
N LYS A 741 -6.88 23.11 -30.27
CA LYS A 741 -5.78 23.97 -30.67
C LYS A 741 -5.20 24.73 -29.48
N GLY A 742 -3.94 24.45 -29.15
CA GLY A 742 -3.22 25.06 -28.03
C GLY A 742 -2.96 24.11 -26.87
N LEU A 743 -3.63 22.95 -26.80
CA LEU A 743 -3.32 21.89 -25.84
C LEU A 743 -2.23 20.97 -26.41
N ASP A 744 -1.08 20.89 -25.74
CA ASP A 744 0.03 20.02 -26.15
C ASP A 744 -0.23 18.55 -25.78
N LEU A 745 -1.14 17.92 -26.52
CA LEU A 745 -1.51 16.51 -26.33
C LEU A 745 -0.38 15.52 -26.63
N LYS A 746 0.69 15.98 -27.32
CA LYS A 746 1.86 15.17 -27.59
C LYS A 746 2.66 14.93 -26.31
N ASN A 747 2.83 15.95 -25.48
CA ASN A 747 3.70 15.91 -24.31
C ASN A 747 2.94 15.79 -22.98
N ILE A 748 1.62 15.95 -22.96
CA ILE A 748 0.82 15.78 -21.74
C ILE A 748 0.91 14.34 -21.21
N GLN A 749 1.26 14.22 -19.93
CA GLN A 749 1.29 12.94 -19.20
C GLN A 749 -0.09 12.61 -18.65
N ILE A 750 -0.61 11.42 -18.99
CA ILE A 750 -1.94 10.96 -18.55
C ILE A 750 -1.76 9.62 -17.85
N GLY A 751 -2.21 9.50 -16.60
CA GLY A 751 -1.96 8.30 -15.79
C GLY A 751 -2.92 7.15 -16.04
N GLU A 752 -4.16 7.43 -16.42
CA GLU A 752 -5.17 6.40 -16.73
C GLU A 752 -5.73 6.54 -18.15
N THR A 753 -6.86 7.24 -18.31
CA THR A 753 -7.58 7.32 -19.59
C THR A 753 -7.56 8.73 -20.15
N LEU A 754 -7.16 8.88 -21.42
CA LEU A 754 -7.60 10.03 -22.21
C LEU A 754 -8.89 9.67 -22.94
N TYR A 755 -9.94 10.45 -22.71
CA TYR A 755 -11.18 10.34 -23.47
C TYR A 755 -11.53 11.69 -24.09
N ILE A 756 -11.36 11.80 -25.41
CA ILE A 756 -11.80 12.99 -26.15
C ILE A 756 -12.79 12.64 -27.27
N ASN A 757 -13.90 13.37 -27.34
CA ASN A 757 -14.93 13.26 -28.37
C ASN A 757 -15.25 14.62 -29.01
N ASN A 758 -15.88 14.60 -30.21
CA ASN A 758 -16.38 15.73 -30.98
C ASN A 758 -15.32 16.63 -31.65
N ILE A 759 -14.09 16.13 -31.80
CA ILE A 759 -12.99 16.80 -32.50
C ILE A 759 -13.13 16.64 -34.03
N PRO A 760 -12.82 17.67 -34.85
CA PRO A 760 -12.73 17.55 -36.31
C PRO A 760 -11.85 16.39 -36.79
N GLU A 761 -12.23 15.74 -37.90
CA GLU A 761 -11.58 14.52 -38.42
C GLU A 761 -10.09 14.70 -38.73
N ASN A 762 -9.69 15.86 -39.22
CA ASN A 762 -8.29 16.21 -39.47
C ASN A 762 -7.45 16.26 -38.18
N GLU A 763 -7.96 16.90 -37.12
CA GLU A 763 -7.30 16.95 -35.80
C GLU A 763 -7.27 15.55 -35.17
N ARG A 764 -8.35 14.76 -35.32
CA ARG A 764 -8.45 13.37 -34.83
C ARG A 764 -7.42 12.45 -35.48
N GLU A 765 -7.25 12.52 -36.80
CA GLU A 765 -6.27 11.70 -37.53
C GLU A 765 -4.83 12.12 -37.23
N GLU A 766 -4.59 13.41 -37.01
CA GLU A 766 -3.30 13.91 -36.55
C GLU A 766 -2.97 13.42 -35.13
N LEU A 767 -3.95 13.44 -34.21
CA LEU A 767 -3.82 12.90 -32.85
C LEU A 767 -3.57 11.39 -32.84
N ARG A 768 -4.27 10.61 -33.66
CA ARG A 768 -4.04 9.16 -33.80
C ARG A 768 -2.62 8.83 -34.28
N LYS A 769 -2.03 9.68 -35.13
CA LYS A 769 -0.64 9.52 -35.58
C LYS A 769 0.37 9.86 -34.48
N GLN A 770 0.09 10.91 -33.70
CA GLN A 770 0.99 11.37 -32.65
C GLN A 770 0.92 10.51 -31.38
N ARG A 771 -0.25 9.94 -31.09
CA ARG A 771 -0.54 9.16 -29.87
C ARG A 771 -1.39 7.92 -30.18
N PRO A 772 -0.81 6.90 -30.85
CA PRO A 772 -1.52 5.66 -31.21
C PRO A 772 -1.90 4.80 -29.99
N ASP A 773 -1.35 5.12 -28.82
CA ASP A 773 -1.65 4.55 -27.50
C ASP A 773 -3.05 4.92 -26.97
N LEU A 774 -3.65 5.97 -27.53
CA LEU A 774 -4.89 6.54 -27.00
C LEU A 774 -6.14 5.98 -27.70
N ASN A 775 -7.16 5.64 -26.92
CA ASN A 775 -8.45 5.23 -27.44
C ASN A 775 -9.25 6.44 -27.93
N ILE A 776 -9.05 6.80 -29.20
CA ILE A 776 -9.74 7.92 -29.86
C ILE A 776 -10.98 7.37 -30.59
N GLU A 777 -12.12 7.41 -29.92
CA GLU A 777 -13.40 6.96 -30.48
C GLU A 777 -13.88 7.94 -31.58
N PRO A 778 -14.47 7.44 -32.69
CA PRO A 778 -15.15 8.30 -33.64
C PRO A 778 -16.39 8.96 -33.01
N ASN A 779 -16.76 10.14 -33.51
CA ASN A 779 -18.02 10.79 -33.16
C ASN A 779 -19.18 9.78 -33.31
N PRO A 780 -20.07 9.60 -32.31
CA PRO A 780 -21.29 8.84 -32.49
C PRO A 780 -22.21 9.47 -33.54
#